data_AF-E2B2Z9-F1
#
_entry.id   AF-E2B2Z9-F1
#
_cell.length_a   1.000
_cell.length_b   1.000
_cell.length_c   1.000
_cell.angle_alpha   90.00
_cell.angle_beta   90.00
_cell.angle_gamma   90.00
#
_symmetry.space_group_name_H-M   'P 1'
#
loop_
_entity.id
_entity.type
_entity.pdbx_description
1 polymer ?
#
loop_
_entity_poly.entity_id
_entity_poly.type
_entity_poly.pdbx_seq_one_letter_code
_entity_poly.pdbx_strand_id
1 'polypeptide(L)'
;MAAKNTMLDSDCMTLTRFVLAEQRKVPTATGDLSQLLNSIQTAVKAVSSAVRKAGIANMYGIAGNTNVQGEEVKKLDVLSNELFINMLTSSFTTCVLVSEENQHAIEVETEKRGKYIVCFDPLDGSSNIDCLVSVGSIFGIYKKAEQAGESDMVQAALQPGRNLVAAGYALYGSATMIVLSIGRGVNGFTYDPAIGEFILTERNMRLPAKGDIYSINEGHEGAWDSSIKEYIRTKKYPVSGKPYSARYVGSMVADVHRTIKYGGIFLYPATSSNPNGKLRLLYECIPMAFIIKEAGGLATNGKIDILDVMPESIHQRSPIFLGSKDDVNDVMAYRDYIGFATLPEQVHRKSVKRGFEFTLMVLGETGLGKSTLINSLFLGDLYKDRRIPDVAERVAKTTSIEKKTMDIEERGVRLRLTIVDTPGFGDAVNCEDTWKACSAYIDEQFRQYFTDESGLNRKNIQDNRVHCCLYFIPPYGHGLRQIDLEVLRRLHRKVNVVPVIAKADTLTTHEVKKLKERILADIEEHEIQIYQFPDCDSDEDEEFKQQDKELKACIPFAVVGSSTVLEVAGRKVRGRQYPWGVVEVENPKHSDFVKLRTMLISTHMQDLKDVTQDVHYENFRAQCISQISQQAIRERSKLKRDSGPHFENSISDTDRLLLQKDEEIRRMQDILAQMQEKLKATGQVGGGVGLRGRVGSLGNDLDSADVEKKRNSIIDV
;
A
#
# COMPACT_ATOMS: atom_id res chain seq x y z
N MET A 1 -13.87 40.19 23.79
CA MET A 1 -14.90 41.02 24.43
C MET A 1 -15.97 40.10 24.99
N ALA A 2 -16.24 40.22 26.29
CA ALA A 2 -16.97 39.26 27.10
C ALA A 2 -18.44 39.04 26.67
N ALA A 3 -18.90 37.80 26.79
CA ALA A 3 -20.26 37.36 26.58
C ALA A 3 -21.23 38.11 27.52
N LYS A 4 -22.17 38.84 26.93
CA LYS A 4 -23.33 39.36 27.65
C LYS A 4 -24.23 38.17 28.02
N ASN A 5 -24.53 38.04 29.31
CA ASN A 5 -25.67 37.28 29.83
C ASN A 5 -26.92 37.58 29.00
N THR A 6 -27.50 36.59 28.33
CA THR A 6 -28.85 36.71 27.79
C THR A 6 -29.84 36.06 28.74
N MET A 7 -30.36 36.89 29.65
CA MET A 7 -31.74 36.80 30.10
C MET A 7 -32.66 36.70 28.86
N LEU A 8 -33.74 35.91 28.94
CA LEU A 8 -34.81 35.76 27.95
C LEU A 8 -34.89 36.92 26.94
N ASP A 9 -34.41 36.68 25.72
CA ASP A 9 -34.48 37.66 24.63
C ASP A 9 -35.88 37.60 24.00
N SER A 10 -36.71 38.61 24.30
CA SER A 10 -38.04 38.74 23.71
C SER A 10 -38.02 39.22 22.25
N ASP A 11 -36.88 39.71 21.73
CA ASP A 11 -36.73 40.18 20.34
C ASP A 11 -36.17 39.09 19.41
N CYS A 12 -36.90 37.97 19.32
CA CYS A 12 -36.47 36.86 18.46
C CYS A 12 -36.54 37.23 16.95
N MET A 13 -35.48 36.87 16.22
CA MET A 13 -35.33 37.15 14.80
C MET A 13 -35.92 35.98 13.99
N THR A 14 -37.13 36.13 13.46
CA THR A 14 -37.75 35.09 12.61
C THR A 14 -37.17 35.08 11.19
N LEU A 15 -37.28 33.95 10.49
CA LEU A 15 -36.87 33.83 9.08
C LEU A 15 -37.54 34.90 8.21
N THR A 16 -38.85 35.10 8.36
CA THR A 16 -39.60 36.12 7.63
C THR A 16 -39.05 37.52 7.87
N ARG A 17 -38.79 37.87 9.14
CA ARG A 17 -38.23 39.19 9.49
C ARG A 17 -36.78 39.33 9.00
N PHE A 18 -36.00 38.24 8.97
CA PHE A 18 -34.63 38.22 8.46
C PHE A 18 -34.62 38.49 6.95
N VAL A 19 -35.45 37.78 6.18
CA VAL A 19 -35.55 37.94 4.72
C VAL A 19 -36.03 39.36 4.37
N LEU A 20 -37.01 39.90 5.08
CA LEU A 20 -37.44 41.30 4.91
C LEU A 20 -36.33 42.31 5.24
N ALA A 21 -35.51 42.05 6.26
CA ALA A 21 -34.38 42.90 6.60
C ALA A 21 -33.29 42.86 5.52
N GLU A 22 -33.03 41.70 4.92
CA GLU A 22 -32.09 41.56 3.80
C GLU A 22 -32.64 42.20 2.51
N GLN A 23 -33.94 42.06 2.23
CA GLN A 23 -34.59 42.72 1.09
C GLN A 23 -34.39 44.24 1.14
N ARG A 24 -34.55 44.87 2.32
CA ARG A 24 -34.35 46.33 2.47
C ARG A 24 -32.94 46.81 2.14
N LYS A 25 -31.95 45.92 2.16
CA LYS A 25 -30.56 46.25 1.78
C LYS A 25 -30.35 46.27 0.26
N VAL A 26 -31.31 45.80 -0.53
CA VAL A 26 -31.22 45.72 -2.00
C VAL A 26 -32.28 46.65 -2.61
N PRO A 27 -31.90 47.84 -3.11
CA PRO A 27 -32.87 48.84 -3.60
C PRO A 27 -33.73 48.38 -4.77
N THR A 28 -33.28 47.40 -5.55
CA THR A 28 -33.96 46.86 -6.74
C THR A 28 -34.87 45.66 -6.44
N ALA A 29 -34.97 45.21 -5.19
CA ALA A 29 -35.72 44.01 -4.84
C ALA A 29 -37.23 44.29 -4.73
N THR A 30 -38.04 43.65 -5.60
CA THR A 30 -39.50 43.80 -5.65
C THR A 30 -40.25 43.08 -4.52
N GLY A 31 -39.61 42.13 -3.84
CA GLY A 31 -40.22 41.30 -2.79
C GLY A 31 -40.58 39.88 -3.23
N ASP A 32 -40.49 39.57 -4.53
CA ASP A 32 -40.81 38.27 -5.11
C ASP A 32 -40.05 37.12 -4.42
N LEU A 33 -38.74 37.28 -4.18
CA LEU A 33 -37.93 36.27 -3.48
C LEU A 33 -38.41 36.04 -2.03
N SER A 34 -38.86 37.09 -1.36
CA SER A 34 -39.33 37.02 0.03
C SER A 34 -40.63 36.22 0.12
N GLN A 35 -41.54 36.43 -0.83
CA GLN A 35 -42.76 35.65 -0.96
C GLN A 35 -42.46 34.18 -1.29
N LEU A 36 -41.50 33.93 -2.19
CA LEU A 36 -41.05 32.57 -2.52
C LEU A 36 -40.50 31.83 -1.29
N LEU A 37 -39.63 32.48 -0.51
CA LEU A 37 -39.06 31.87 0.70
C LEU A 37 -40.12 31.62 1.77
N ASN A 38 -41.15 32.45 1.89
CA ASN A 38 -42.29 32.21 2.77
C ASN A 38 -43.13 31.00 2.32
N SER A 39 -43.33 30.81 1.01
CA SER A 39 -43.98 29.61 0.45
C SER A 39 -43.18 28.35 0.76
N ILE A 40 -41.85 28.38 0.57
CA ILE A 40 -40.96 27.27 0.93
C ILE A 40 -41.02 26.99 2.44
N GLN A 41 -40.98 28.02 3.27
CA GLN A 41 -41.12 27.88 4.72
C GLN A 41 -42.41 27.15 5.08
N THR A 42 -43.53 27.51 4.44
CA THR A 42 -44.84 26.88 4.67
C THR A 42 -44.85 25.42 4.23
N ALA A 43 -44.28 25.10 3.06
CA ALA A 43 -44.13 23.72 2.59
C ALA A 43 -43.31 22.88 3.60
N VAL A 44 -42.18 23.40 4.08
CA VAL A 44 -41.33 22.74 5.08
C VAL A 44 -42.08 22.52 6.41
N LYS A 45 -42.92 23.47 6.87
CA LYS A 45 -43.76 23.27 8.07
C LYS A 45 -44.72 22.10 7.87
N ALA A 46 -45.39 22.04 6.71
CA ALA A 46 -46.34 20.99 6.38
C ALA A 46 -45.65 19.62 6.29
N VAL A 47 -44.53 19.52 5.56
CA VAL A 47 -43.73 18.30 5.45
C VAL A 47 -43.20 17.87 6.82
N SER A 48 -42.68 18.80 7.63
CA SER A 48 -42.23 18.47 8.99
C SER A 48 -43.35 17.90 9.87
N SER A 49 -44.57 18.41 9.74
CA SER A 49 -45.73 17.88 10.46
C SER A 49 -46.11 16.49 9.95
N ALA A 50 -46.00 16.24 8.64
CA ALA A 50 -46.24 14.93 8.02
C ALA A 50 -45.20 13.89 8.46
N VAL A 51 -43.91 14.21 8.38
CA VAL A 51 -42.79 13.33 8.79
C VAL A 51 -42.92 12.93 10.26
N ARG A 52 -43.22 13.87 11.17
CA ARG A 52 -43.38 13.60 12.62
C ARG A 52 -44.59 12.72 12.94
N LYS A 53 -45.58 12.62 12.04
CA LYS A 53 -46.80 11.81 12.22
C LYS A 53 -46.85 10.60 11.31
N ALA A 54 -45.80 10.31 10.54
CA ALA A 54 -45.82 9.32 9.47
C ALA A 54 -46.28 7.93 9.95
N GLY A 55 -45.86 7.50 11.14
CA GLY A 55 -46.30 6.23 11.72
C GLY A 55 -47.73 6.19 12.22
N ILE A 56 -48.22 7.29 12.76
CA ILE A 56 -49.60 7.37 13.28
C ILE A 56 -50.60 7.47 12.13
N ALA A 57 -50.21 8.15 11.05
CA ALA A 57 -51.04 8.36 9.87
C ALA A 57 -50.95 7.23 8.84
N ASN A 58 -50.31 6.09 9.16
CA ASN A 58 -50.06 4.97 8.22
C ASN A 58 -49.46 5.45 6.88
N MET A 59 -48.56 6.43 6.95
CA MET A 59 -47.84 6.95 5.79
C MET A 59 -46.56 6.14 5.49
N TYR A 60 -46.23 5.15 6.33
CA TYR A 60 -45.23 4.13 6.00
C TYR A 60 -45.82 3.14 5.00
N GLY A 61 -45.17 3.00 3.85
CA GLY A 61 -45.57 2.07 2.81
C GLY A 61 -45.37 2.61 1.39
N ILE A 62 -45.38 1.66 0.45
CA ILE A 62 -45.17 1.89 -0.98
C ILE A 62 -46.44 2.56 -1.54
N ALA A 63 -46.27 3.59 -2.36
CA ALA A 63 -47.36 4.29 -3.04
C ALA A 63 -47.93 3.49 -4.25
N GLY A 64 -47.31 2.36 -4.58
CA GLY A 64 -47.65 1.50 -5.73
C GLY A 64 -47.01 1.92 -7.05
N ASN A 65 -46.29 3.05 -7.08
CA ASN A 65 -45.63 3.60 -8.26
C ASN A 65 -44.10 3.45 -8.16
N THR A 66 -43.47 3.09 -9.26
CA THR A 66 -42.01 3.13 -9.43
C THR A 66 -41.62 4.46 -10.06
N ASN A 67 -40.63 5.15 -9.47
CA ASN A 67 -40.23 6.47 -9.94
C ASN A 67 -39.50 6.37 -11.30
N VAL A 68 -39.28 7.52 -11.96
CA VAL A 68 -38.53 7.63 -13.24
C VAL A 68 -37.10 7.08 -13.16
N GLN A 69 -36.63 6.85 -11.94
CA GLN A 69 -35.29 6.37 -11.60
C GLN A 69 -35.27 4.87 -11.21
N GLY A 70 -36.43 4.19 -11.22
CA GLY A 70 -36.58 2.78 -10.85
C GLY A 70 -36.61 2.51 -9.34
N GLU A 71 -36.73 3.54 -8.50
CA GLU A 71 -36.88 3.41 -7.04
C GLU A 71 -38.36 3.32 -6.64
N GLU A 72 -38.67 2.59 -5.57
CA GLU A 72 -40.03 2.45 -5.04
C GLU A 72 -40.46 3.75 -4.35
N VAL A 73 -41.52 4.41 -4.87
CA VAL A 73 -41.99 5.69 -4.33
C VAL A 73 -42.75 5.46 -3.03
N LYS A 74 -42.38 6.14 -1.95
CA LYS A 74 -43.11 6.10 -0.68
C LYS A 74 -44.24 7.13 -0.71
N LYS A 75 -45.32 6.86 0.03
CA LYS A 75 -46.47 7.78 0.12
C LYS A 75 -46.08 9.19 0.59
N LEU A 76 -45.05 9.27 1.45
CA LEU A 76 -44.57 10.54 1.98
C LEU A 76 -43.83 11.37 0.93
N ASP A 77 -43.18 10.72 -0.06
CA ASP A 77 -42.51 11.39 -1.17
C ASP A 77 -43.55 12.11 -2.05
N VAL A 78 -44.63 11.41 -2.39
CA VAL A 78 -45.76 11.97 -3.16
C VAL A 78 -46.38 13.16 -2.44
N LEU A 79 -46.68 13.02 -1.14
CA LEU A 79 -47.27 14.10 -0.35
C LEU A 79 -46.34 15.31 -0.26
N SER A 80 -45.04 15.08 -0.03
CA SER A 80 -44.06 16.16 0.08
C SER A 80 -43.92 16.89 -1.25
N ASN A 81 -43.88 16.16 -2.36
CA ASN A 81 -43.83 16.72 -3.71
C ASN A 81 -45.06 17.60 -4.00
N GLU A 82 -46.27 17.10 -3.76
CA GLU A 82 -47.50 17.87 -3.96
C GLU A 82 -47.54 19.14 -3.11
N LEU A 83 -47.12 19.06 -1.84
CA LEU A 83 -47.04 20.23 -0.95
C LEU A 83 -46.09 21.29 -1.50
N PHE A 84 -44.89 20.91 -1.95
CA PHE A 84 -43.94 21.84 -2.55
C PHE A 84 -44.49 22.45 -3.84
N ILE A 85 -45.01 21.65 -4.77
CA ILE A 85 -45.56 22.15 -6.05
C ILE A 85 -46.70 23.13 -5.81
N ASN A 86 -47.64 22.81 -4.91
CA ASN A 86 -48.79 23.66 -4.61
C ASN A 86 -48.37 24.99 -3.95
N MET A 87 -47.46 24.95 -2.97
CA MET A 87 -47.00 26.15 -2.27
C MET A 87 -46.13 27.05 -3.17
N LEU A 88 -45.31 26.45 -4.05
CA LEU A 88 -44.48 27.18 -5.00
C LEU A 88 -45.33 27.81 -6.12
N THR A 89 -46.28 27.07 -6.68
CA THR A 89 -47.19 27.58 -7.72
C THR A 89 -48.09 28.70 -7.21
N SER A 90 -48.59 28.59 -5.98
CA SER A 90 -49.40 29.63 -5.33
C SER A 90 -48.60 30.85 -4.86
N SER A 91 -47.27 30.82 -4.98
CA SER A 91 -46.43 31.97 -4.64
C SER A 91 -46.52 33.11 -5.66
N PHE A 92 -47.01 32.87 -6.88
CA PHE A 92 -46.99 33.80 -8.02
C PHE A 92 -45.59 34.30 -8.43
N THR A 93 -44.52 33.62 -7.98
CA THR A 93 -43.13 34.06 -8.17
C THR A 93 -42.29 33.10 -9.00
N THR A 94 -42.78 31.88 -9.26
CA THR A 94 -42.07 30.83 -9.99
C THR A 94 -42.57 30.68 -11.42
N CYS A 95 -41.71 30.29 -12.35
CA CYS A 95 -42.08 29.98 -13.74
C CYS A 95 -41.85 28.51 -14.11
N VAL A 96 -40.80 27.88 -13.58
CA VAL A 96 -40.46 26.48 -13.85
C VAL A 96 -40.07 25.81 -12.53
N LEU A 97 -40.59 24.61 -12.30
CA LEU A 97 -40.26 23.78 -11.16
C LEU A 97 -39.62 22.47 -11.66
N VAL A 98 -38.51 22.07 -11.04
CA VAL A 98 -37.84 20.78 -11.31
C VAL A 98 -37.81 20.00 -10.00
N SER A 99 -38.51 18.87 -9.97
CA SER A 99 -38.58 17.99 -8.82
C SER A 99 -37.89 16.66 -9.13
N GLU A 100 -37.32 16.03 -8.12
CA GLU A 100 -36.86 14.64 -8.22
C GLU A 100 -37.98 13.68 -8.66
N GLU A 101 -39.19 13.91 -8.16
CA GLU A 101 -40.35 13.02 -8.29
C GLU A 101 -41.10 13.18 -9.63
N ASN A 102 -40.70 14.13 -10.47
CA ASN A 102 -41.36 14.43 -11.74
C ASN A 102 -40.41 14.22 -12.91
N GLN A 103 -40.84 13.45 -13.91
CA GLN A 103 -40.04 13.15 -15.11
C GLN A 103 -39.70 14.37 -15.96
N HIS A 104 -40.60 15.36 -15.93
CA HIS A 104 -40.55 16.55 -16.76
C HIS A 104 -40.62 17.76 -15.86
N ALA A 105 -39.97 18.85 -16.28
CA ALA A 105 -40.10 20.13 -15.60
C ALA A 105 -41.55 20.59 -15.63
N ILE A 106 -42.03 21.12 -14.51
CA ILE A 106 -43.40 21.60 -14.36
C ILE A 106 -43.41 23.07 -14.75
N GLU A 107 -44.10 23.39 -15.83
CA GLU A 107 -44.32 24.77 -16.25
C GLU A 107 -45.49 25.37 -15.48
N VAL A 108 -45.25 26.53 -14.86
CA VAL A 108 -46.29 27.26 -14.14
C VAL A 108 -47.19 27.98 -15.15
N GLU A 109 -48.50 27.86 -14.92
CA GLU A 109 -49.57 28.53 -15.67
C GLU A 109 -49.30 30.04 -15.79
N THR A 110 -49.61 30.62 -16.94
CA THR A 110 -49.31 32.02 -17.27
C THR A 110 -49.83 33.02 -16.23
N GLU A 111 -51.00 32.75 -15.63
CA GLU A 111 -51.64 33.60 -14.62
C GLU A 111 -50.90 33.61 -13.27
N LYS A 112 -50.13 32.55 -12.98
CA LYS A 112 -49.40 32.36 -11.72
C LYS A 112 -47.88 32.48 -11.89
N ARG A 113 -47.44 32.89 -13.08
CA ARG A 113 -46.04 32.84 -13.50
C ARG A 113 -45.25 34.02 -12.94
N GLY A 114 -44.12 33.72 -12.31
CA GLY A 114 -43.13 34.73 -11.89
C GLY A 114 -41.78 34.59 -12.60
N LYS A 115 -40.71 35.00 -11.92
CA LYS A 115 -39.37 35.18 -12.50
C LYS A 115 -38.35 34.11 -12.07
N TYR A 116 -38.71 33.25 -11.12
CA TYR A 116 -37.79 32.28 -10.51
C TYR A 116 -38.02 30.86 -11.01
N ILE A 117 -36.93 30.10 -11.08
CA ILE A 117 -36.92 28.66 -11.34
C ILE A 117 -36.50 27.98 -10.06
N VAL A 118 -37.22 26.94 -9.64
CA VAL A 118 -36.93 26.23 -8.40
C VAL A 118 -36.66 24.77 -8.70
N CYS A 119 -35.44 24.33 -8.40
CA CYS A 119 -35.05 22.92 -8.43
C CYS A 119 -35.06 22.40 -6.99
N PHE A 120 -35.79 21.33 -6.71
CA PHE A 120 -35.91 20.83 -5.35
C PHE A 120 -35.98 19.31 -5.28
N ASP A 121 -35.47 18.78 -4.19
CA ASP A 121 -35.75 17.43 -3.72
C ASP A 121 -36.74 17.58 -2.54
N PRO A 122 -37.99 17.12 -2.68
CA PRO A 122 -38.98 17.27 -1.65
C PRO A 122 -38.65 16.44 -0.40
N LEU A 123 -37.95 15.30 -0.53
CA LEU A 123 -37.67 14.41 0.59
C LEU A 123 -36.39 13.55 0.38
N ASP A 124 -35.23 14.14 0.66
CA ASP A 124 -33.93 13.45 0.70
C ASP A 124 -33.90 12.40 1.83
N GLY A 125 -33.32 11.24 1.50
CA GLY A 125 -33.16 10.14 2.44
C GLY A 125 -34.43 9.33 2.66
N SER A 126 -35.36 9.34 1.70
CA SER A 126 -36.64 8.63 1.76
C SER A 126 -36.52 7.14 2.15
N SER A 127 -35.44 6.48 1.71
CA SER A 127 -35.09 5.12 2.12
C SER A 127 -35.05 4.90 3.64
N ASN A 128 -34.67 5.91 4.43
CA ASN A 128 -34.52 5.79 5.88
C ASN A 128 -35.76 6.20 6.69
N ILE A 129 -36.85 6.58 6.03
CA ILE A 129 -38.09 7.05 6.69
C ILE A 129 -38.64 6.00 7.67
N ASP A 130 -38.61 4.72 7.29
CA ASP A 130 -39.20 3.64 8.10
C ASP A 130 -38.37 3.36 9.37
N CYS A 131 -37.08 3.72 9.36
CA CYS A 131 -36.17 3.59 10.50
C CYS A 131 -36.09 4.86 11.36
N LEU A 132 -36.92 5.88 11.07
CA LEU A 132 -36.98 7.15 11.82
C LEU A 132 -35.64 7.91 11.86
N VAL A 133 -34.79 7.69 10.86
CA VAL A 133 -33.53 8.45 10.73
C VAL A 133 -33.85 9.86 10.23
N SER A 134 -32.91 10.79 10.44
CA SER A 134 -33.04 12.15 9.94
C SER A 134 -33.12 12.16 8.41
N VAL A 135 -34.11 12.87 7.89
CA VAL A 135 -34.38 13.11 6.47
C VAL A 135 -34.45 14.61 6.22
N GLY A 136 -34.56 15.06 4.97
CA GLY A 136 -34.62 16.49 4.68
C GLY A 136 -35.27 16.86 3.36
N SER A 137 -35.36 18.15 3.06
CA SER A 137 -35.73 18.66 1.73
C SER A 137 -34.64 19.59 1.24
N ILE A 138 -34.34 19.60 -0.06
CA ILE A 138 -33.27 20.41 -0.66
C ILE A 138 -33.90 21.34 -1.70
N PHE A 139 -33.45 22.58 -1.80
CA PHE A 139 -33.92 23.50 -2.82
C PHE A 139 -32.84 24.46 -3.32
N GLY A 140 -32.86 24.75 -4.61
CA GLY A 140 -32.07 25.76 -5.30
C GLY A 140 -32.97 26.68 -6.12
N ILE A 141 -32.73 27.98 -6.03
CA ILE A 141 -33.52 29.03 -6.68
C ILE A 141 -32.65 29.77 -7.69
N TYR A 142 -33.03 29.69 -8.96
CA TYR A 142 -32.43 30.43 -10.07
C TYR A 142 -33.33 31.57 -10.52
N LYS A 143 -32.74 32.58 -11.11
CA LYS A 143 -33.48 33.61 -11.85
C LYS A 143 -33.59 33.21 -13.32
N LYS A 144 -34.75 33.36 -13.93
CA LYS A 144 -34.91 33.17 -15.39
C LYS A 144 -34.07 34.23 -16.12
N ALA A 145 -33.28 33.81 -17.12
CA ALA A 145 -32.53 34.72 -17.96
C ALA A 145 -33.46 35.54 -18.87
N GLU A 146 -33.20 36.84 -19.03
CA GLU A 146 -34.06 37.77 -19.78
C GLU A 146 -34.12 37.47 -21.29
N GLN A 147 -33.13 36.74 -21.82
CA GLN A 147 -33.03 36.38 -23.25
C GLN A 147 -33.65 35.01 -23.61
N ALA A 148 -34.16 34.26 -22.63
CA ALA A 148 -34.81 32.97 -22.89
C ALA A 148 -36.23 33.21 -23.43
N GLY A 149 -36.40 33.05 -24.75
CA GLY A 149 -37.71 33.08 -25.41
C GLY A 149 -38.69 32.07 -24.79
N GLU A 150 -39.98 32.26 -25.03
CA GLU A 150 -41.05 31.39 -24.46
C GLU A 150 -40.98 29.93 -24.91
N SER A 151 -40.21 29.63 -25.97
CA SER A 151 -40.23 28.36 -26.69
C SER A 151 -39.38 27.23 -26.10
N ASP A 152 -38.61 27.43 -25.03
CA ASP A 152 -37.88 26.32 -24.39
C ASP A 152 -37.64 26.53 -22.87
N MET A 153 -38.73 26.52 -22.09
CA MET A 153 -38.71 26.74 -20.63
C MET A 153 -37.88 25.70 -19.87
N VAL A 154 -37.74 24.48 -20.39
CA VAL A 154 -36.92 23.42 -19.79
C VAL A 154 -35.43 23.76 -19.89
N GLN A 155 -34.97 24.30 -21.03
CA GLN A 155 -33.59 24.77 -21.15
C GLN A 155 -33.28 25.93 -20.21
N ALA A 156 -34.26 26.75 -19.86
CA ALA A 156 -34.07 27.82 -18.88
C ALA A 156 -33.71 27.28 -17.48
N ALA A 157 -34.03 26.02 -17.15
CA ALA A 157 -33.66 25.39 -15.89
C ALA A 157 -32.23 24.80 -15.90
N LEU A 158 -31.65 24.55 -17.07
CA LEU A 158 -30.30 23.99 -17.24
C LEU A 158 -29.25 25.11 -17.11
N GLN A 159 -29.08 25.61 -15.89
CA GLN A 159 -28.12 26.67 -15.56
C GLN A 159 -26.99 26.14 -14.66
N PRO A 160 -25.76 26.67 -14.79
CA PRO A 160 -24.68 26.34 -13.87
C PRO A 160 -25.01 26.84 -12.46
N GLY A 161 -24.51 26.14 -11.44
CA GLY A 161 -24.81 26.45 -10.04
C GLY A 161 -24.35 27.84 -9.57
N ARG A 162 -23.42 28.48 -10.29
CA ARG A 162 -23.04 29.89 -10.04
C ARG A 162 -24.18 30.89 -10.25
N ASN A 163 -25.21 30.53 -11.00
CA ASN A 163 -26.37 31.40 -11.25
C ASN A 163 -27.46 31.27 -10.16
N LEU A 164 -27.23 30.49 -9.11
CA LEU A 164 -28.14 30.42 -7.96
C LEU A 164 -28.25 31.78 -7.27
N VAL A 165 -29.48 32.22 -7.05
CA VAL A 165 -29.80 33.41 -6.25
C VAL A 165 -29.86 33.05 -4.76
N ALA A 166 -30.42 31.88 -4.46
CA ALA A 166 -30.51 31.34 -3.13
C ALA A 166 -30.55 29.82 -3.19
N ALA A 167 -30.04 29.17 -2.16
CA ALA A 167 -30.19 27.74 -1.98
C ALA A 167 -30.29 27.42 -0.49
N GLY A 168 -30.82 26.26 -0.18
CA GLY A 168 -30.95 25.80 1.19
C GLY A 168 -31.45 24.39 1.28
N TYR A 169 -31.52 23.92 2.53
CA TYR A 169 -32.12 22.64 2.86
C TYR A 169 -32.89 22.76 4.17
N ALA A 170 -33.90 21.91 4.32
CA ALA A 170 -34.60 21.67 5.57
C ALA A 170 -34.17 20.32 6.12
N LEU A 171 -33.70 20.27 7.36
CA LEU A 171 -33.37 19.05 8.08
C LEU A 171 -34.54 18.70 9.02
N TYR A 172 -35.11 17.51 8.85
CA TYR A 172 -36.12 16.92 9.74
C TYR A 172 -35.45 15.90 10.68
N GLY A 173 -34.64 16.43 11.61
CA GLY A 173 -33.96 15.61 12.62
C GLY A 173 -34.67 15.62 13.97
N SER A 174 -33.89 15.57 15.04
CA SER A 174 -34.39 15.77 16.41
C SER A 174 -35.12 17.12 16.57
N ALA A 175 -34.62 18.15 15.89
CA ALA A 175 -35.30 19.41 15.64
C ALA A 175 -35.42 19.64 14.13
N THR A 176 -36.43 20.42 13.73
CA THR A 176 -36.57 20.85 12.34
C THR A 176 -35.77 22.14 12.15
N MET A 177 -34.88 22.19 11.17
CA MET A 177 -34.05 23.37 10.88
C MET A 177 -34.04 23.68 9.39
N ILE A 178 -34.13 24.95 9.02
CA ILE A 178 -33.84 25.43 7.67
C ILE A 178 -32.47 26.08 7.67
N VAL A 179 -31.60 25.63 6.79
CA VAL A 179 -30.31 26.27 6.50
C VAL A 179 -30.41 26.94 5.13
N LEU A 180 -30.18 28.25 5.10
CA LEU A 180 -30.40 29.08 3.92
C LEU A 180 -29.19 29.97 3.65
N SER A 181 -28.83 30.09 2.37
CA SER A 181 -27.96 31.15 1.86
C SER A 181 -28.65 31.90 0.73
N ILE A 182 -28.53 33.23 0.77
CA ILE A 182 -28.95 34.17 -0.28
C ILE A 182 -27.72 34.84 -0.95
N GLY A 183 -26.57 34.17 -0.92
CA GLY A 183 -25.28 34.66 -1.46
C GLY A 183 -24.51 35.61 -0.54
N ARG A 184 -24.87 35.67 0.74
CA ARG A 184 -24.20 36.49 1.77
C ARG A 184 -23.99 35.69 3.05
N GLY A 185 -23.40 34.51 2.91
CA GLY A 185 -23.18 33.58 4.01
C GLY A 185 -24.41 32.72 4.33
N VAL A 186 -24.19 31.74 5.20
CA VAL A 186 -25.13 30.67 5.52
C VAL A 186 -25.75 30.92 6.89
N ASN A 187 -27.08 30.83 7.00
CA ASN A 187 -27.79 31.03 8.27
C ASN A 187 -28.71 29.86 8.57
N GLY A 188 -28.75 29.45 9.84
CA GLY A 188 -29.57 28.35 10.34
C GLY A 188 -30.74 28.85 11.19
N PHE A 189 -31.94 28.38 10.87
CA PHE A 189 -33.17 28.74 11.54
C PHE A 189 -33.85 27.49 12.09
N THR A 190 -34.05 27.43 13.40
CA THR A 190 -34.72 26.31 14.07
C THR A 190 -36.23 26.57 14.14
N TYR A 191 -37.02 25.55 13.83
CA TYR A 191 -38.47 25.59 13.93
C TYR A 191 -38.91 25.48 15.39
N ASP A 192 -39.73 26.41 15.85
CA ASP A 192 -40.45 26.32 17.11
C ASP A 192 -41.90 25.84 16.84
N PRO A 193 -42.26 24.60 17.20
CA PRO A 193 -43.60 24.07 16.99
C PRO A 193 -44.70 24.76 17.80
N ALA A 194 -44.37 25.46 18.89
CA ALA A 194 -45.37 26.09 19.75
C ALA A 194 -45.95 27.37 19.11
N ILE A 195 -45.11 28.14 18.44
CA ILE A 195 -45.51 29.36 17.71
C ILE A 195 -45.66 29.14 16.21
N GLY A 196 -45.11 28.05 15.67
CA GLY A 196 -45.16 27.74 14.24
C GLY A 196 -44.22 28.59 13.40
N GLU A 197 -43.11 29.07 13.96
CA GLU A 197 -42.16 29.97 13.28
C GLU A 197 -40.72 29.43 13.29
N PHE A 198 -39.93 29.87 12.30
CA PHE A 198 -38.51 29.57 12.23
C PHE A 198 -37.70 30.71 12.84
N ILE A 199 -36.97 30.43 13.91
CA ILE A 199 -36.18 31.39 14.66
C ILE A 199 -34.71 31.25 14.27
N LEU A 200 -34.04 32.36 14.02
CA LEU A 200 -32.61 32.41 13.74
C LEU A 200 -31.82 31.98 14.98
N THR A 201 -31.30 30.76 14.94
CA THR A 201 -30.47 30.19 16.00
C THR A 201 -28.99 30.28 15.66
N GLU A 202 -28.65 30.34 14.37
CA GLU A 202 -27.27 30.31 13.91
C GLU A 202 -27.02 31.33 12.81
N ARG A 203 -26.15 32.30 13.13
CA ARG A 203 -25.75 33.35 12.18
C ARG A 203 -24.43 33.00 11.54
N ASN A 204 -24.36 33.15 10.22
CA ASN A 204 -23.13 33.04 9.44
C ASN A 204 -22.34 31.76 9.77
N MET A 205 -22.97 30.62 9.58
CA MET A 205 -22.37 29.29 9.73
C MET A 205 -21.10 29.21 8.87
N ARG A 206 -20.01 28.76 9.50
CA ARG A 206 -18.69 28.63 8.87
C ARG A 206 -18.18 27.22 9.07
N LEU A 207 -17.67 26.66 7.99
CA LEU A 207 -17.05 25.36 7.98
C LEU A 207 -15.60 25.46 8.49
N PRO A 208 -15.15 24.55 9.36
CA PRO A 208 -13.74 24.41 9.70
C PRO A 208 -12.86 24.13 8.46
N ALA A 209 -11.61 24.61 8.45
CA ALA A 209 -10.69 24.38 7.34
C ALA A 209 -10.33 22.89 7.18
N LYS A 210 -10.28 22.16 8.31
CA LYS A 210 -10.02 20.73 8.42
C LYS A 210 -10.88 20.15 9.55
N GLY A 211 -11.38 18.93 9.37
CA GLY A 211 -12.02 18.18 10.46
C GLY A 211 -11.39 16.81 10.70
N ASP A 212 -12.13 15.98 11.43
CA ASP A 212 -11.71 14.66 11.89
C ASP A 212 -12.75 13.57 11.57
N ILE A 213 -13.68 13.86 10.64
CA ILE A 213 -14.78 12.98 10.24
C ILE A 213 -14.72 12.76 8.74
N TYR A 214 -14.91 11.51 8.30
CA TYR A 214 -15.25 11.21 6.92
C TYR A 214 -16.61 10.51 6.85
N SER A 215 -17.37 10.81 5.79
CA SER A 215 -18.70 10.27 5.54
C SER A 215 -18.78 9.68 4.15
N ILE A 216 -18.83 8.34 4.08
CA ILE A 216 -18.92 7.57 2.83
C ILE A 216 -19.56 6.21 3.12
N ASN A 217 -20.29 5.66 2.15
CA ASN A 217 -20.85 4.32 2.26
C ASN A 217 -19.78 3.24 1.97
N GLU A 218 -19.10 2.76 3.01
CA GLU A 218 -18.06 1.74 2.89
C GLU A 218 -18.53 0.38 2.32
N GLY A 219 -19.85 0.12 2.27
CA GLY A 219 -20.38 -1.06 1.59
C GLY A 219 -20.04 -1.12 0.09
N HIS A 220 -19.66 0.02 -0.50
CA HIS A 220 -19.22 0.11 -1.90
C HIS A 220 -17.70 0.05 -2.08
N GLU A 221 -16.92 -0.31 -1.04
CA GLU A 221 -15.46 -0.36 -1.11
C GLU A 221 -14.96 -1.16 -2.31
N GLY A 222 -15.54 -2.33 -2.60
CA GLY A 222 -15.15 -3.13 -3.78
C GLY A 222 -15.26 -2.39 -5.12
N ALA A 223 -16.24 -1.48 -5.25
CA ALA A 223 -16.58 -0.76 -6.48
C ALA A 223 -15.90 0.62 -6.62
N TRP A 224 -15.18 1.08 -5.60
CA TRP A 224 -14.47 2.36 -5.65
C TRP A 224 -13.20 2.30 -6.50
N ASP A 225 -12.83 3.47 -7.01
CA ASP A 225 -11.50 3.71 -7.55
C ASP A 225 -10.43 3.53 -6.46
N SER A 226 -9.25 3.08 -6.89
CA SER A 226 -8.03 2.91 -6.10
C SER A 226 -7.65 4.15 -5.29
N SER A 227 -7.79 5.33 -5.87
CA SER A 227 -7.52 6.62 -5.22
C SER A 227 -8.34 6.83 -3.94
N ILE A 228 -9.64 6.54 -4.01
CA ILE A 228 -10.57 6.68 -2.88
C ILE A 228 -10.30 5.60 -1.84
N LYS A 229 -10.02 4.36 -2.25
CA LYS A 229 -9.64 3.27 -1.35
C LYS A 229 -8.42 3.65 -0.51
N GLU A 230 -7.40 4.19 -1.16
CA GLU A 230 -6.17 4.59 -0.48
C GLU A 230 -6.41 5.78 0.45
N TYR A 231 -7.14 6.80 0.00
CA TYR A 231 -7.52 7.91 0.87
C TYR A 231 -8.27 7.45 2.13
N ILE A 232 -9.27 6.58 2.00
CA ILE A 232 -9.99 6.07 3.17
C ILE A 232 -9.08 5.21 4.05
N ARG A 233 -8.17 4.43 3.46
CA ARG A 233 -7.18 3.65 4.20
C ARG A 233 -6.26 4.53 5.03
N THR A 234 -5.75 5.64 4.48
CA THR A 234 -4.88 6.57 5.23
C THR A 234 -5.64 7.33 6.32
N LYS A 235 -6.94 7.59 6.14
CA LYS A 235 -7.78 8.17 7.21
C LYS A 235 -8.09 7.16 8.33
N LYS A 236 -8.17 5.86 8.04
CA LYS A 236 -8.31 4.77 9.03
C LYS A 236 -7.00 4.44 9.75
N TYR A 237 -5.89 4.43 9.03
CA TYR A 237 -4.56 4.05 9.51
C TYR A 237 -3.54 5.15 9.20
N PRO A 238 -3.65 6.33 9.85
CA PRO A 238 -2.74 7.42 9.60
C PRO A 238 -1.33 7.09 10.10
N VAL A 239 -0.30 7.46 9.32
CA VAL A 239 1.11 7.33 9.72
C VAL A 239 1.43 8.23 10.92
N SER A 240 0.75 9.37 11.03
CA SER A 240 0.86 10.30 12.15
C SER A 240 -0.49 10.94 12.45
N GLY A 241 -0.82 11.07 13.75
CA GLY A 241 -2.09 11.64 14.22
C GLY A 241 -3.14 10.58 14.58
N LYS A 242 -4.37 11.03 14.84
CA LYS A 242 -5.49 10.16 15.19
C LYS A 242 -6.28 9.75 13.93
N PRO A 243 -6.80 8.51 13.87
CA PRO A 243 -7.74 8.11 12.82
C PRO A 243 -8.95 9.02 12.78
N TYR A 244 -9.49 9.26 11.59
CA TYR A 244 -10.74 9.98 11.44
C TYR A 244 -11.92 9.10 11.87
N SER A 245 -12.95 9.72 12.44
CA SER A 245 -14.19 9.05 12.78
C SER A 245 -15.05 8.84 11.54
N ALA A 246 -15.43 7.59 11.26
CA ALA A 246 -16.43 7.29 10.25
C ALA A 246 -17.83 7.68 10.74
N ARG A 247 -18.57 8.46 9.96
CA ARG A 247 -19.99 8.76 10.20
C ARG A 247 -20.73 8.75 8.88
N TYR A 248 -21.74 7.91 8.74
CA TYR A 248 -22.59 7.86 7.55
C TYR A 248 -24.03 7.60 7.99
N VAL A 249 -24.88 8.63 7.87
CA VAL A 249 -26.30 8.55 8.26
C VAL A 249 -27.12 7.92 7.14
N GLY A 250 -26.72 8.15 5.88
CA GLY A 250 -27.44 7.66 4.72
C GLY A 250 -28.52 8.62 4.19
N SER A 251 -28.53 9.87 4.69
CA SER A 251 -29.26 11.01 4.11
C SER A 251 -28.25 12.12 3.85
N MET A 252 -28.25 12.64 2.62
CA MET A 252 -27.31 13.69 2.22
C MET A 252 -27.47 14.92 3.12
N VAL A 253 -28.70 15.35 3.39
CA VAL A 253 -28.98 16.53 4.22
C VAL A 253 -28.39 16.37 5.62
N ALA A 254 -28.56 15.22 6.26
CA ALA A 254 -28.06 14.97 7.61
C ALA A 254 -26.52 14.90 7.64
N ASP A 255 -25.91 14.23 6.67
CA ASP A 255 -24.45 14.10 6.59
C ASP A 255 -23.76 15.42 6.23
N VAL A 256 -24.34 16.20 5.32
CA VAL A 256 -23.84 17.53 4.95
C VAL A 256 -24.03 18.53 6.09
N HIS A 257 -25.17 18.53 6.79
CA HIS A 257 -25.39 19.40 7.94
C HIS A 257 -24.35 19.16 9.04
N ARG A 258 -24.09 17.88 9.36
CA ARG A 258 -23.02 17.51 10.29
C ARG A 258 -21.66 17.99 9.81
N THR A 259 -21.35 17.83 8.52
CA THR A 259 -20.10 18.28 7.91
C THR A 259 -19.93 19.79 8.09
N ILE A 260 -20.98 20.59 7.86
CA ILE A 260 -20.97 22.05 8.09
C ILE A 260 -20.64 22.39 9.55
N LYS A 261 -21.15 21.60 10.49
CA LYS A 261 -21.03 21.86 11.93
C LYS A 261 -19.71 21.43 12.54
N TYR A 262 -19.24 20.24 12.21
CA TYR A 262 -18.09 19.62 12.86
C TYR A 262 -16.84 19.62 11.98
N GLY A 263 -16.98 19.99 10.70
CA GLY A 263 -15.93 19.80 9.71
C GLY A 263 -15.84 18.36 9.25
N GLY A 264 -14.78 18.06 8.51
CA GLY A 264 -14.56 16.80 7.82
C GLY A 264 -15.04 16.84 6.38
N ILE A 265 -15.32 15.66 5.83
CA ILE A 265 -15.63 15.47 4.41
C ILE A 265 -16.78 14.49 4.20
N PHE A 266 -17.66 14.81 3.25
CA PHE A 266 -18.66 13.93 2.68
C PHE A 266 -18.23 13.50 1.28
N LEU A 267 -18.21 12.19 1.03
CA LEU A 267 -17.84 11.59 -0.25
C LEU A 267 -18.99 10.74 -0.78
N TYR A 268 -19.37 11.00 -2.03
CA TYR A 268 -20.22 10.12 -2.82
C TYR A 268 -19.56 9.92 -4.19
N PRO A 269 -18.49 9.11 -4.27
CA PRO A 269 -17.74 8.91 -5.50
C PRO A 269 -18.55 8.12 -6.54
N ALA A 270 -18.07 8.16 -7.78
CA ALA A 270 -18.52 7.23 -8.81
C ALA A 270 -18.16 5.79 -8.42
N THR A 271 -19.05 4.85 -8.76
CA THR A 271 -18.85 3.41 -8.57
C THR A 271 -18.87 2.70 -9.91
N SER A 272 -18.40 1.45 -9.97
CA SER A 272 -18.50 0.62 -11.18
C SER A 272 -19.94 0.46 -11.69
N SER A 273 -20.93 0.46 -10.79
CA SER A 273 -22.36 0.39 -11.14
C SER A 273 -22.95 1.75 -11.54
N ASN A 274 -22.42 2.86 -11.02
CA ASN A 274 -22.87 4.21 -11.30
C ASN A 274 -21.67 5.11 -11.64
N PRO A 275 -21.18 5.06 -12.90
CA PRO A 275 -19.97 5.77 -13.30
C PRO A 275 -20.09 7.30 -13.24
N ASN A 276 -21.32 7.82 -13.30
CA ASN A 276 -21.63 9.25 -13.17
C ASN A 276 -22.07 9.63 -11.74
N GLY A 277 -21.82 8.79 -10.73
CA GLY A 277 -22.35 8.97 -9.38
C GLY A 277 -23.85 8.63 -9.27
N LYS A 278 -24.39 8.63 -8.04
CA LYS A 278 -25.81 8.38 -7.79
C LYS A 278 -26.62 9.68 -7.64
N LEU A 279 -26.04 10.67 -6.98
CA LEU A 279 -26.70 11.93 -6.63
C LEU A 279 -26.94 12.81 -7.86
N ARG A 280 -27.99 13.62 -7.78
CA ARG A 280 -28.55 14.44 -8.85
C ARG A 280 -27.97 15.84 -8.81
N LEU A 281 -27.59 16.32 -9.99
CA LEU A 281 -26.82 17.55 -10.12
C LEU A 281 -27.64 18.78 -9.69
N LEU A 282 -28.84 18.96 -10.25
CA LEU A 282 -29.62 20.20 -10.11
C LEU A 282 -30.23 20.43 -8.74
N TYR A 283 -30.71 19.37 -8.08
CA TYR A 283 -31.51 19.48 -6.86
C TYR A 283 -30.87 18.82 -5.62
N GLU A 284 -29.72 18.16 -5.74
CA GLU A 284 -28.93 17.68 -4.60
C GLU A 284 -27.53 18.31 -4.57
N CYS A 285 -26.71 18.06 -5.59
CA CYS A 285 -25.30 18.45 -5.62
C CYS A 285 -25.10 19.97 -5.65
N ILE A 286 -25.75 20.69 -6.57
CA ILE A 286 -25.57 22.13 -6.74
C ILE A 286 -26.04 22.93 -5.51
N PRO A 287 -27.27 22.73 -4.97
CA PRO A 287 -27.71 23.44 -3.77
C PRO A 287 -26.77 23.22 -2.57
N MET A 288 -26.32 21.99 -2.35
CA MET A 288 -25.40 21.66 -1.25
C MET A 288 -24.01 22.27 -1.48
N ALA A 289 -23.49 22.23 -2.71
CA ALA A 289 -22.23 22.86 -3.06
C ALA A 289 -22.25 24.38 -2.84
N PHE A 290 -23.38 25.03 -3.15
CA PHE A 290 -23.57 26.47 -2.92
C PHE A 290 -23.50 26.81 -1.43
N ILE A 291 -24.20 26.05 -0.58
CA ILE A 291 -24.14 26.21 0.87
C ILE A 291 -22.72 25.99 1.41
N ILE A 292 -22.04 24.92 0.99
CA ILE A 292 -20.69 24.60 1.47
C ILE A 292 -19.69 25.69 1.10
N LYS A 293 -19.74 26.22 -0.12
CA LYS A 293 -18.87 27.32 -0.55
C LYS A 293 -19.13 28.60 0.22
N GLU A 294 -20.40 28.97 0.41
CA GLU A 294 -20.78 30.13 1.20
C GLU A 294 -20.40 29.99 2.69
N ALA A 295 -20.26 28.76 3.18
CA ALA A 295 -19.71 28.44 4.50
C ALA A 295 -18.17 28.44 4.56
N GLY A 296 -17.47 28.53 3.42
CA GLY A 296 -16.01 28.55 3.32
C GLY A 296 -15.34 27.21 2.99
N GLY A 297 -16.12 26.20 2.59
CA GLY A 297 -15.62 24.89 2.17
C GLY A 297 -15.38 24.75 0.66
N LEU A 298 -15.17 23.51 0.23
CA LEU A 298 -15.04 23.13 -1.18
C LEU A 298 -16.05 22.05 -1.57
N ALA A 299 -16.44 22.05 -2.85
CA ALA A 299 -17.31 21.03 -3.43
C ALA A 299 -16.90 20.75 -4.88
N THR A 300 -16.56 19.50 -5.20
CA THR A 300 -16.08 19.08 -6.53
C THR A 300 -16.69 17.73 -6.93
N ASN A 301 -16.80 17.47 -8.24
CA ASN A 301 -17.08 16.12 -8.76
C ASN A 301 -15.81 15.26 -8.91
N GLY A 302 -14.68 15.77 -8.42
CA GLY A 302 -13.38 15.13 -8.54
C GLY A 302 -12.63 15.45 -9.83
N LYS A 303 -13.14 16.39 -10.63
CA LYS A 303 -12.46 16.98 -11.81
C LYS A 303 -12.63 18.50 -11.86
N ILE A 304 -13.87 18.96 -11.75
CA ILE A 304 -14.24 20.38 -11.74
C ILE A 304 -15.09 20.69 -10.52
N ASP A 305 -15.24 21.97 -10.24
CA ASP A 305 -16.12 22.45 -9.20
C ASP A 305 -17.59 22.18 -9.56
N ILE A 306 -18.40 21.75 -8.60
CA ILE A 306 -19.81 21.41 -8.84
C ILE A 306 -20.60 22.62 -9.37
N LEU A 307 -20.30 23.84 -8.90
CA LEU A 307 -21.04 25.02 -9.33
C LEU A 307 -20.72 25.44 -10.78
N ASP A 308 -19.60 24.95 -11.33
CA ASP A 308 -19.14 25.23 -12.70
C ASP A 308 -19.62 24.19 -13.72
N VAL A 309 -20.25 23.11 -13.26
CA VAL A 309 -20.81 22.08 -14.16
C VAL A 309 -21.99 22.67 -14.91
N MET A 310 -21.95 22.59 -16.25
CA MET A 310 -23.11 22.89 -17.10
C MET A 310 -24.03 21.65 -17.17
N PRO A 311 -25.28 21.73 -16.70
CA PRO A 311 -26.20 20.60 -16.75
C PRO A 311 -26.65 20.30 -18.19
N GLU A 312 -26.56 19.03 -18.60
CA GLU A 312 -27.05 18.55 -19.90
C GLU A 312 -28.50 18.04 -19.84
N SER A 313 -28.95 17.65 -18.65
CA SER A 313 -30.29 17.10 -18.41
C SER A 313 -30.76 17.44 -17.00
N ILE A 314 -32.07 17.60 -16.81
CA ILE A 314 -32.68 17.94 -15.53
C ILE A 314 -32.43 16.88 -14.43
N HIS A 315 -32.24 15.62 -14.83
CA HIS A 315 -31.93 14.51 -13.92
C HIS A 315 -30.48 14.02 -14.05
N GLN A 316 -29.56 14.84 -14.55
CA GLN A 316 -28.14 14.46 -14.64
C GLN A 316 -27.59 14.06 -13.26
N ARG A 317 -26.80 12.99 -13.21
CA ARG A 317 -26.08 12.56 -11.99
C ARG A 317 -24.67 13.10 -11.95
N SER A 318 -24.13 13.28 -10.75
CA SER A 318 -22.73 13.62 -10.54
C SER A 318 -22.16 12.94 -9.29
N PRO A 319 -20.91 12.48 -9.31
CA PRO A 319 -20.20 12.22 -8.07
C PRO A 319 -19.97 13.53 -7.32
N ILE A 320 -19.85 13.48 -6.01
CA ILE A 320 -19.59 14.69 -5.21
C ILE A 320 -18.64 14.42 -4.05
N PHE A 321 -17.74 15.37 -3.85
CA PHE A 321 -16.83 15.47 -2.72
C PHE A 321 -16.99 16.88 -2.17
N LEU A 322 -17.52 16.99 -0.95
CA LEU A 322 -17.77 18.29 -0.34
C LEU A 322 -17.39 18.28 1.14
N GLY A 323 -16.94 19.42 1.64
CA GLY A 323 -16.58 19.58 3.03
C GLY A 323 -15.42 20.54 3.22
N SER A 324 -14.64 20.26 4.26
CA SER A 324 -13.56 21.11 4.74
C SER A 324 -12.51 21.26 3.65
N LYS A 325 -12.00 22.49 3.46
CA LYS A 325 -11.12 22.82 2.34
C LYS A 325 -9.91 21.90 2.25
N ASP A 326 -9.28 21.63 3.38
CA ASP A 326 -8.06 20.82 3.44
C ASP A 326 -8.38 19.34 3.18
N ASP A 327 -9.48 18.81 3.74
CA ASP A 327 -9.87 17.41 3.55
C ASP A 327 -10.28 17.10 2.10
N VAL A 328 -10.93 18.04 1.41
CA VAL A 328 -11.28 17.90 0.00
C VAL A 328 -10.03 17.96 -0.88
N ASN A 329 -9.11 18.89 -0.61
CA ASN A 329 -7.84 18.97 -1.33
C ASN A 329 -6.97 17.72 -1.12
N ASP A 330 -6.96 17.16 0.09
CA ASP A 330 -6.29 15.89 0.38
C ASP A 330 -6.79 14.79 -0.57
N VAL A 331 -8.12 14.58 -0.68
CA VAL A 331 -8.69 13.56 -1.60
C VAL A 331 -8.24 13.78 -3.03
N MET A 332 -8.26 15.04 -3.48
CA MET A 332 -7.89 15.39 -4.85
C MET A 332 -6.43 15.04 -5.14
N ALA A 333 -5.52 15.27 -4.18
CA ALA A 333 -4.11 14.91 -4.33
C ALA A 333 -3.89 13.39 -4.49
N TYR A 334 -4.71 12.54 -3.86
CA TYR A 334 -4.63 11.08 -4.05
C TYR A 334 -5.14 10.61 -5.42
N ARG A 335 -5.99 11.39 -6.09
CA ARG A 335 -6.45 11.07 -7.44
C ARG A 335 -5.42 11.35 -8.52
N ASP A 336 -4.53 12.29 -8.28
CA ASP A 336 -3.41 12.60 -9.17
C ASP A 336 -2.20 11.65 -8.94
N TYR A 337 -2.33 10.68 -8.03
CA TYR A 337 -1.25 9.78 -7.64
C TYR A 337 -1.15 8.55 -8.56
N ILE A 338 0.01 8.36 -9.19
CA ILE A 338 0.27 7.37 -10.26
C ILE A 338 0.41 5.91 -9.73
N GLY A 339 0.33 5.70 -8.40
CA GLY A 339 0.15 4.36 -7.81
C GLY A 339 1.45 3.55 -7.58
N PHE A 340 2.63 4.10 -7.89
CA PHE A 340 3.92 3.44 -7.62
C PHE A 340 4.16 3.11 -6.15
N ALA A 341 3.60 3.89 -5.21
CA ALA A 341 3.74 3.64 -3.78
C ALA A 341 3.12 2.31 -3.31
N THR A 342 2.26 1.68 -4.13
CA THR A 342 1.64 0.38 -3.78
C THR A 342 2.51 -0.83 -4.19
N LEU A 343 3.58 -0.61 -4.96
CA LEU A 343 4.48 -1.71 -5.39
C LEU A 343 5.09 -2.49 -4.23
N PRO A 344 5.57 -1.88 -3.13
CA PRO A 344 6.08 -2.62 -1.98
C PRO A 344 5.04 -3.57 -1.38
N GLU A 345 3.78 -3.13 -1.25
CA GLU A 345 2.70 -3.98 -0.73
C GLU A 345 2.38 -5.14 -1.70
N GLN A 346 2.40 -4.89 -3.01
CA GLN A 346 2.18 -5.91 -4.02
C GLN A 346 3.28 -6.99 -3.98
N VAL A 347 4.54 -6.57 -3.83
CA VAL A 347 5.69 -7.46 -3.69
C VAL A 347 5.57 -8.25 -2.38
N HIS A 348 5.34 -7.58 -1.25
CA HIS A 348 5.15 -8.24 0.05
C HIS A 348 4.04 -9.30 0.00
N ARG A 349 2.86 -8.96 -0.54
CA ARG A 349 1.74 -9.89 -0.65
C ARG A 349 2.04 -11.09 -1.55
N LYS A 350 2.77 -10.90 -2.65
CA LYS A 350 3.23 -12.00 -3.51
C LYS A 350 4.21 -12.90 -2.77
N SER A 351 5.17 -12.32 -2.05
CA SER A 351 6.17 -13.08 -1.28
C SER A 351 5.53 -13.91 -0.18
N VAL A 352 4.58 -13.35 0.59
CA VAL A 352 3.84 -14.08 1.64
C VAL A 352 3.05 -15.25 1.04
N LYS A 353 2.40 -15.07 -0.12
CA LYS A 353 1.65 -16.15 -0.79
C LYS A 353 2.53 -17.27 -1.32
N ARG A 354 3.72 -16.95 -1.84
CA ARG A 354 4.67 -17.93 -2.37
C ARG A 354 5.32 -18.74 -1.24
N GLY A 355 5.50 -18.12 -0.07
CA GLY A 355 6.27 -18.68 1.02
C GLY A 355 7.78 -18.62 0.75
N PHE A 356 8.56 -18.96 1.76
CA PHE A 356 10.02 -18.96 1.70
C PHE A 356 10.54 -20.40 1.73
N GLU A 357 11.57 -20.68 0.95
CA GLU A 357 12.26 -21.98 0.96
C GLU A 357 13.70 -21.76 1.40
N PHE A 358 14.23 -22.56 2.33
CA PHE A 358 15.62 -22.41 2.80
C PHE A 358 16.25 -23.78 3.04
N THR A 359 17.32 -24.06 2.34
CA THR A 359 18.13 -25.28 2.49
C THR A 359 19.42 -25.01 3.26
N LEU A 360 19.61 -25.74 4.37
CA LEU A 360 20.75 -25.66 5.26
C LEU A 360 21.51 -27.00 5.27
N MET A 361 22.81 -26.97 4.99
CA MET A 361 23.68 -28.15 5.07
C MET A 361 24.53 -28.11 6.33
N VAL A 362 24.68 -29.24 7.01
CA VAL A 362 25.39 -29.31 8.29
C VAL A 362 26.53 -30.33 8.21
N LEU A 363 27.76 -29.87 8.41
CA LEU A 363 29.00 -30.63 8.30
C LEU A 363 29.80 -30.62 9.61
N GLY A 364 30.51 -31.71 9.91
CA GLY A 364 31.45 -31.80 11.03
C GLY A 364 31.52 -33.19 11.65
N GLU A 365 32.43 -33.39 12.60
CA GLU A 365 32.67 -34.69 13.27
C GLU A 365 31.43 -35.21 14.03
N THR A 366 31.26 -36.52 14.11
CA THR A 366 30.18 -37.10 14.92
C THR A 366 30.42 -36.81 16.41
N GLY A 367 29.35 -36.54 17.15
CA GLY A 367 29.44 -36.25 18.59
C GLY A 367 29.64 -34.78 18.98
N LEU A 368 29.71 -33.85 18.01
CA LEU A 368 29.77 -32.40 18.25
C LEU A 368 28.42 -31.75 18.61
N GLY A 369 27.32 -32.51 18.59
CA GLY A 369 25.99 -31.99 18.97
C GLY A 369 25.22 -31.29 17.84
N LYS A 370 25.55 -31.59 16.58
CA LYS A 370 24.92 -31.04 15.36
C LYS A 370 23.39 -31.09 15.40
N SER A 371 22.80 -32.27 15.57
CA SER A 371 21.35 -32.46 15.66
C SER A 371 20.72 -31.74 16.85
N THR A 372 21.43 -31.66 17.97
CA THR A 372 20.98 -30.92 19.17
C THR A 372 20.94 -29.41 18.92
N LEU A 373 21.91 -28.85 18.18
CA LEU A 373 21.90 -27.44 17.79
C LEU A 373 20.75 -27.14 16.84
N ILE A 374 20.52 -27.98 15.83
CA ILE A 374 19.43 -27.80 14.85
C ILE A 374 18.06 -27.81 15.54
N ASN A 375 17.81 -28.77 16.43
CA ASN A 375 16.58 -28.81 17.24
C ASN A 375 16.45 -27.57 18.15
N SER A 376 17.58 -27.02 18.59
CA SER A 376 17.60 -25.80 19.38
C SER A 376 17.23 -24.57 18.54
N LEU A 377 17.78 -24.46 17.32
CA LEU A 377 17.58 -23.32 16.41
C LEU A 377 16.14 -23.22 15.91
N PHE A 378 15.53 -24.34 15.51
CA PHE A 378 14.20 -24.34 14.88
C PHE A 378 13.08 -24.83 15.80
N LEU A 379 13.35 -25.00 17.10
CA LEU A 379 12.39 -25.42 18.13
C LEU A 379 11.62 -26.72 17.81
N GLY A 380 12.12 -27.53 16.87
CA GLY A 380 11.47 -28.75 16.38
C GLY A 380 12.16 -30.03 16.83
N ASP A 381 11.38 -31.09 17.03
CA ASP A 381 11.87 -32.42 17.42
C ASP A 381 12.20 -33.29 16.18
N LEU A 382 13.17 -32.86 15.35
CA LEU A 382 13.51 -33.48 14.05
C LEU A 382 14.08 -34.92 14.11
N TYR A 383 14.34 -35.46 15.31
CA TYR A 383 15.11 -36.69 15.50
C TYR A 383 14.52 -37.68 16.52
N LYS A 384 13.21 -37.64 16.81
CA LYS A 384 12.55 -38.55 17.78
C LYS A 384 12.73 -40.05 17.48
N ASP A 385 12.80 -40.43 16.20
CA ASP A 385 12.88 -41.83 15.76
C ASP A 385 14.30 -42.31 15.37
N ARG A 386 15.35 -41.51 15.67
CA ARG A 386 16.72 -41.87 15.26
C ARG A 386 17.27 -42.99 16.13
N ARG A 387 17.31 -44.22 15.60
CA ARG A 387 18.10 -45.32 16.19
C ARG A 387 19.59 -45.09 15.91
N ILE A 388 20.38 -45.06 16.99
CA ILE A 388 21.82 -44.91 16.96
C ILE A 388 22.43 -46.30 16.65
N PRO A 389 23.11 -46.52 15.51
CA PRO A 389 23.72 -47.81 15.20
C PRO A 389 24.94 -48.10 16.09
N ASP A 390 25.26 -49.39 16.25
CA ASP A 390 26.36 -49.90 17.08
C ASP A 390 27.75 -49.57 16.48
N VAL A 391 28.79 -49.54 17.32
CA VAL A 391 30.14 -49.05 16.96
C VAL A 391 30.75 -49.83 15.79
N ALA A 392 30.47 -51.14 15.68
CA ALA A 392 30.96 -51.97 14.58
C ALA A 392 30.35 -51.63 13.21
N GLU A 393 29.07 -51.20 13.17
CA GLU A 393 28.39 -50.80 11.94
C GLU A 393 28.76 -49.39 11.47
N ARG A 394 29.34 -48.56 12.34
CA ARG A 394 29.80 -47.21 12.03
C ARG A 394 31.14 -47.17 11.29
N VAL A 395 32.02 -48.13 11.56
CA VAL A 395 33.35 -48.20 10.94
C VAL A 395 33.26 -48.55 9.44
N ALA A 396 32.17 -49.19 9.00
CA ALA A 396 31.98 -49.66 7.62
C ALA A 396 31.07 -48.76 6.75
N LYS A 397 30.40 -47.76 7.32
CA LYS A 397 29.43 -46.93 6.57
C LYS A 397 30.11 -45.78 5.84
N THR A 398 29.99 -45.77 4.51
CA THR A 398 30.23 -44.58 3.68
C THR A 398 29.29 -43.45 4.10
N THR A 399 29.74 -42.20 3.97
CA THR A 399 28.93 -41.02 4.32
C THR A 399 27.70 -40.90 3.43
N SER A 400 26.54 -41.34 3.91
CA SER A 400 25.25 -41.17 3.24
C SER A 400 24.63 -39.82 3.60
N ILE A 401 24.21 -39.04 2.62
CA ILE A 401 23.59 -37.72 2.82
C ILE A 401 22.09 -37.91 3.11
N GLU A 402 21.62 -37.45 4.27
CA GLU A 402 20.21 -37.51 4.67
C GLU A 402 19.56 -36.13 4.52
N LYS A 403 18.42 -36.06 3.80
CA LYS A 403 17.61 -34.83 3.69
C LYS A 403 16.40 -34.91 4.61
N LYS A 404 16.13 -33.85 5.36
CA LYS A 404 14.94 -33.69 6.21
C LYS A 404 14.26 -32.37 5.91
N THR A 405 12.99 -32.41 5.54
CA THR A 405 12.18 -31.22 5.27
C THR A 405 11.23 -30.92 6.42
N MET A 406 11.04 -29.64 6.72
CA MET A 406 10.13 -29.15 7.75
C MET A 406 9.43 -27.88 7.26
N ASP A 407 8.11 -27.85 7.34
CA ASP A 407 7.32 -26.65 7.07
C ASP A 407 7.01 -25.95 8.41
N ILE A 408 7.44 -24.71 8.55
CA ILE A 408 7.19 -23.84 9.70
C ILE A 408 6.21 -22.74 9.25
N GLU A 409 5.19 -22.45 10.06
CA GLU A 409 4.27 -21.34 9.81
C GLU A 409 4.29 -20.37 10.99
N GLU A 410 4.59 -19.10 10.72
CA GLU A 410 4.58 -18.04 11.72
C GLU A 410 3.81 -16.82 11.20
N ARG A 411 2.79 -16.37 11.95
CA ARG A 411 1.97 -15.19 11.63
C ARG A 411 1.45 -15.14 10.17
N GLY A 412 1.17 -16.30 9.58
CA GLY A 412 0.67 -16.44 8.20
C GLY A 412 1.76 -16.49 7.11
N VAL A 413 3.04 -16.49 7.48
CA VAL A 413 4.18 -16.72 6.59
C VAL A 413 4.60 -18.18 6.69
N ARG A 414 4.70 -18.87 5.55
CA ARG A 414 5.15 -20.26 5.46
C ARG A 414 6.62 -20.32 5.04
N LEU A 415 7.43 -21.00 5.84
CA LEU A 415 8.84 -21.30 5.56
C LEU A 415 9.03 -22.81 5.42
N ARG A 416 9.50 -23.27 4.27
CA ARG A 416 9.94 -24.65 4.04
C ARG A 416 11.44 -24.74 4.25
N LEU A 417 11.85 -25.37 5.34
CA LEU A 417 13.24 -25.61 5.69
C LEU A 417 13.68 -27.02 5.27
N THR A 418 14.76 -27.13 4.51
CA THR A 418 15.39 -28.40 4.14
C THR A 418 16.74 -28.51 4.82
N ILE A 419 16.89 -29.46 5.74
CA ILE A 419 18.15 -29.75 6.43
C ILE A 419 18.83 -30.93 5.75
N VAL A 420 20.08 -30.73 5.34
CA VAL A 420 20.95 -31.76 4.75
C VAL A 420 22.00 -32.15 5.80
N ASP A 421 21.84 -33.33 6.39
CA ASP A 421 22.74 -33.89 7.41
C ASP A 421 23.68 -34.91 6.76
N THR A 422 24.97 -34.86 7.13
CA THR A 422 25.99 -35.81 6.67
C THR A 422 26.53 -36.62 7.85
N PRO A 423 25.83 -37.68 8.29
CA PRO A 423 26.33 -38.58 9.33
C PRO A 423 27.65 -39.25 8.89
N GLY A 424 28.60 -39.39 9.83
CA GLY A 424 29.89 -40.06 9.57
C GLY A 424 30.99 -39.18 8.97
N PHE A 425 30.75 -37.88 8.80
CA PHE A 425 31.77 -36.95 8.34
C PHE A 425 32.93 -36.87 9.35
N GLY A 426 34.15 -37.22 8.93
CA GLY A 426 35.35 -37.16 9.77
C GLY A 426 35.55 -38.32 10.77
N ASP A 427 34.72 -39.38 10.70
CA ASP A 427 34.82 -40.54 11.61
C ASP A 427 35.79 -41.64 11.11
N ALA A 428 36.16 -41.61 9.82
CA ALA A 428 37.06 -42.59 9.20
C ALA A 428 38.49 -42.07 9.08
N VAL A 429 39.49 -42.95 9.20
CA VAL A 429 40.91 -42.59 9.04
C VAL A 429 41.23 -42.14 7.60
N ASN A 430 40.50 -42.68 6.62
CA ASN A 430 40.56 -42.22 5.23
C ASN A 430 39.36 -41.31 4.93
N CYS A 431 39.64 -40.03 4.66
CA CYS A 431 38.62 -39.01 4.43
C CYS A 431 38.66 -38.42 3.01
N GLU A 432 39.43 -39.01 2.09
CA GLU A 432 39.54 -38.50 0.71
C GLU A 432 38.21 -38.55 -0.06
N ASP A 433 37.29 -39.44 0.31
CA ASP A 433 36.01 -39.61 -0.38
C ASP A 433 34.86 -38.81 0.26
N THR A 434 35.05 -38.29 1.48
CA THR A 434 34.00 -37.59 2.24
C THR A 434 33.67 -36.20 1.67
N TRP A 435 34.69 -35.41 1.31
CA TRP A 435 34.47 -34.10 0.69
C TRP A 435 33.96 -34.22 -0.76
N LYS A 436 34.30 -35.31 -1.46
CA LYS A 436 33.79 -35.61 -2.82
C LYS A 436 32.28 -35.81 -2.79
N ALA A 437 31.76 -36.56 -1.82
CA ALA A 437 30.33 -36.77 -1.68
C ALA A 437 29.56 -35.45 -1.44
N CYS A 438 30.09 -34.57 -0.58
CA CYS A 438 29.48 -33.28 -0.28
C CYS A 438 29.50 -32.34 -1.50
N SER A 439 30.65 -32.25 -2.19
CA SER A 439 30.77 -31.43 -3.41
C SER A 439 29.87 -31.96 -4.53
N ALA A 440 29.84 -33.28 -4.76
CA ALA A 440 29.04 -33.89 -5.81
C ALA A 440 27.53 -33.66 -5.56
N TYR A 441 27.11 -33.69 -4.30
CA TYR A 441 25.74 -33.38 -3.92
C TYR A 441 25.35 -31.94 -4.26
N ILE A 442 26.18 -30.96 -3.90
CA ILE A 442 25.95 -29.55 -4.22
C ILE A 442 25.88 -29.35 -5.74
N ASP A 443 26.83 -29.93 -6.48
CA ASP A 443 26.86 -29.86 -7.94
C ASP A 443 25.60 -30.48 -8.56
N GLU A 444 25.12 -31.60 -8.03
CA GLU A 444 23.89 -32.24 -8.50
C GLU A 444 22.65 -31.37 -8.25
N GLN A 445 22.56 -30.70 -7.08
CA GLN A 445 21.46 -29.76 -6.83
C GLN A 445 21.50 -28.55 -7.78
N PHE A 446 22.69 -28.02 -8.09
CA PHE A 446 22.82 -26.96 -9.10
C PHE A 446 22.46 -27.44 -10.51
N ARG A 447 22.84 -28.66 -10.89
CA ARG A 447 22.45 -29.27 -12.18
C ARG A 447 20.94 -29.47 -12.29
N GLN A 448 20.31 -29.96 -11.22
CA GLN A 448 18.87 -30.15 -11.20
C GLN A 448 18.14 -28.82 -11.39
N TYR A 449 18.54 -27.79 -10.66
CA TYR A 449 17.96 -26.44 -10.80
C TYR A 449 18.21 -25.86 -12.20
N PHE A 450 19.42 -26.01 -12.76
CA PHE A 450 19.74 -25.58 -14.12
C PHE A 450 18.89 -26.30 -15.19
N THR A 451 18.62 -27.59 -14.99
CA THR A 451 17.75 -28.38 -15.87
C THR A 451 16.31 -27.89 -15.78
N ASP A 452 15.82 -27.60 -14.58
CA ASP A 452 14.47 -27.08 -14.34
C ASP A 452 14.30 -25.65 -14.90
N GLU A 453 15.33 -24.79 -14.82
CA GLU A 453 15.37 -23.46 -15.43
C GLU A 453 15.34 -23.53 -16.97
N SER A 454 16.10 -24.47 -17.53
CA SER A 454 16.18 -24.71 -18.98
C SER A 454 14.94 -25.41 -19.54
N GLY A 455 14.13 -26.04 -18.68
CA GLY A 455 12.90 -26.74 -19.05
C GLY A 455 11.73 -25.82 -19.43
N LEU A 456 10.61 -26.45 -19.81
CA LEU A 456 9.40 -25.78 -20.30
C LEU A 456 8.58 -25.12 -19.17
N ASN A 457 8.69 -25.59 -17.92
CA ASN A 457 7.87 -25.16 -16.79
C ASN A 457 8.58 -24.17 -15.84
N ARG A 458 8.89 -22.97 -16.33
CA ARG A 458 9.65 -21.94 -15.56
C ARG A 458 8.89 -21.29 -14.39
N LYS A 459 7.57 -21.50 -14.27
CA LYS A 459 6.73 -20.74 -13.31
C LYS A 459 6.66 -21.32 -11.89
N ASN A 460 7.01 -22.59 -11.70
CA ASN A 460 6.88 -23.27 -10.40
C ASN A 460 8.11 -24.14 -10.09
N ILE A 461 9.29 -23.52 -10.15
CA ILE A 461 10.55 -24.18 -9.80
C ILE A 461 10.69 -24.18 -8.27
N GLN A 462 10.97 -25.35 -7.70
CA GLN A 462 11.31 -25.50 -6.28
C GLN A 462 12.81 -25.32 -6.09
N ASP A 463 13.20 -24.48 -5.14
CA ASP A 463 14.61 -24.17 -4.91
C ASP A 463 15.24 -25.18 -3.94
N ASN A 464 15.86 -26.22 -4.49
CA ASN A 464 16.58 -27.25 -3.74
C ASN A 464 18.08 -26.94 -3.58
N ARG A 465 18.55 -25.76 -4.00
CA ARG A 465 19.95 -25.37 -3.88
C ARG A 465 20.32 -25.21 -2.41
N VAL A 466 21.58 -25.46 -2.07
CA VAL A 466 22.09 -25.32 -0.70
C VAL A 466 22.49 -23.85 -0.48
N HIS A 467 21.80 -23.15 0.42
CA HIS A 467 22.00 -21.71 0.63
C HIS A 467 23.05 -21.40 1.69
N CYS A 468 23.23 -22.29 2.67
CA CYS A 468 24.18 -22.11 3.76
C CYS A 468 24.71 -23.47 4.24
N CYS A 469 26.01 -23.52 4.53
CA CYS A 469 26.68 -24.67 5.12
C CYS A 469 27.24 -24.30 6.51
N LEU A 470 26.70 -24.90 7.56
CA LEU A 470 27.25 -24.78 8.91
C LEU A 470 28.37 -25.81 9.09
N TYR A 471 29.59 -25.32 9.28
CA TYR A 471 30.76 -26.14 9.48
C TYR A 471 31.13 -26.20 10.96
N PHE A 472 30.96 -27.37 11.59
CA PHE A 472 31.21 -27.56 13.02
C PHE A 472 32.68 -27.92 13.28
N ILE A 473 33.36 -27.04 14.00
CA ILE A 473 34.76 -27.18 14.41
C ILE A 473 34.80 -27.78 15.83
N PRO A 474 35.60 -28.84 16.06
CA PRO A 474 35.76 -29.42 17.39
C PRO A 474 36.49 -28.46 18.35
N PRO A 475 36.09 -28.38 19.64
CA PRO A 475 36.67 -27.43 20.59
C PRO A 475 38.05 -27.84 21.13
N TYR A 476 38.40 -29.13 21.05
CA TYR A 476 39.67 -29.68 21.57
C TYR A 476 40.85 -29.53 20.61
N GLY A 477 40.64 -28.94 19.43
CA GLY A 477 41.70 -28.66 18.46
C GLY A 477 42.51 -27.41 18.84
N HIS A 478 43.80 -27.42 18.53
CA HIS A 478 44.64 -26.22 18.65
C HIS A 478 44.46 -25.21 17.51
N GLY A 479 43.80 -25.61 16.43
CA GLY A 479 43.52 -24.87 15.18
C GLY A 479 42.67 -25.74 14.23
N LEU A 480 42.54 -25.35 12.97
CA LEU A 480 41.87 -26.18 11.96
C LEU A 480 42.70 -27.41 11.62
N ARG A 481 42.08 -28.59 11.52
CA ARG A 481 42.80 -29.80 11.07
C ARG A 481 43.03 -29.72 9.56
N GLN A 482 44.04 -30.45 9.08
CA GLN A 482 44.36 -30.49 7.65
C GLN A 482 43.17 -30.96 6.77
N ILE A 483 42.37 -31.90 7.28
CA ILE A 483 41.12 -32.32 6.64
C ILE A 483 40.08 -31.19 6.59
N ASP A 484 39.98 -30.39 7.65
CA ASP A 484 39.03 -29.30 7.76
C ASP A 484 39.41 -28.19 6.75
N LEU A 485 40.71 -27.89 6.63
CA LEU A 485 41.24 -26.95 5.63
C LEU A 485 40.95 -27.41 4.20
N GLU A 486 41.19 -28.68 3.86
CA GLU A 486 40.96 -29.20 2.51
C GLU A 486 39.47 -29.14 2.12
N VAL A 487 38.58 -29.43 3.07
CA VAL A 487 37.12 -29.34 2.86
C VAL A 487 36.69 -27.89 2.65
N LEU A 488 37.12 -26.99 3.52
CA LEU A 488 36.79 -25.56 3.44
C LEU A 488 37.34 -24.94 2.15
N ARG A 489 38.55 -25.32 1.73
CA ARG A 489 39.18 -24.86 0.48
C ARG A 489 38.40 -25.28 -0.77
N ARG A 490 37.64 -26.38 -0.73
CA ARG A 490 36.84 -26.83 -1.89
C ARG A 490 35.39 -26.38 -1.84
N LEU A 491 34.82 -26.22 -0.64
CA LEU A 491 33.42 -25.83 -0.48
C LEU A 491 33.18 -24.32 -0.56
N HIS A 492 34.15 -23.47 -0.18
CA HIS A 492 33.94 -22.02 -0.14
C HIS A 492 33.52 -21.40 -1.48
N ARG A 493 33.90 -21.99 -2.62
CA ARG A 493 33.51 -21.48 -3.95
C ARG A 493 32.08 -21.85 -4.35
N LYS A 494 31.48 -22.82 -3.66
CA LYS A 494 30.21 -23.44 -4.07
C LYS A 494 29.04 -23.13 -3.13
N VAL A 495 29.31 -22.90 -1.85
CA VAL A 495 28.29 -22.63 -0.83
C VAL A 495 28.82 -21.62 0.17
N ASN A 496 27.92 -20.80 0.72
CA ASN A 496 28.19 -19.93 1.85
C ASN A 496 28.56 -20.75 3.09
N VAL A 497 29.83 -20.73 3.49
CA VAL A 497 30.30 -21.48 4.66
C VAL A 497 30.32 -20.58 5.90
N VAL A 498 29.64 -21.03 6.95
CA VAL A 498 29.63 -20.39 8.27
C VAL A 498 30.34 -21.30 9.28
N PRO A 499 31.54 -20.93 9.77
CA PRO A 499 32.27 -21.71 10.76
C PRO A 499 31.65 -21.55 12.17
N VAL A 500 31.42 -22.69 12.83
CA VAL A 500 30.79 -22.78 14.15
C VAL A 500 31.63 -23.65 15.07
N ILE A 501 32.10 -23.09 16.19
CA ILE A 501 32.80 -23.83 17.24
C ILE A 501 31.76 -24.54 18.10
N ALA A 502 31.82 -25.87 18.12
CA ALA A 502 30.89 -26.71 18.86
C ALA A 502 31.30 -26.87 20.32
N LYS A 503 30.32 -27.10 21.21
CA LYS A 503 30.55 -27.34 22.66
C LYS A 503 31.47 -26.28 23.29
N ALA A 504 31.14 -25.01 23.06
CA ALA A 504 31.88 -23.88 23.62
C ALA A 504 31.93 -23.91 25.17
N ASP A 505 31.01 -24.65 25.81
CA ASP A 505 30.97 -24.91 27.25
C ASP A 505 32.17 -25.73 27.79
N THR A 506 32.96 -26.32 26.91
CA THR A 506 34.20 -27.03 27.29
C THR A 506 35.43 -26.14 27.37
N LEU A 507 35.33 -24.89 26.91
CA LEU A 507 36.43 -23.94 26.83
C LEU A 507 36.16 -22.74 27.73
N THR A 508 37.22 -22.17 28.30
CA THR A 508 37.14 -20.87 28.98
C THR A 508 37.00 -19.73 27.97
N THR A 509 36.49 -18.57 28.41
CA THR A 509 36.35 -17.38 27.55
C THR A 509 37.67 -16.94 26.89
N HIS A 510 38.78 -17.11 27.60
CA HIS A 510 40.13 -16.83 27.08
C HIS A 510 40.56 -17.86 26.01
N GLU A 511 40.29 -19.14 26.22
CA GLU A 511 40.60 -20.19 25.26
C GLU A 511 39.75 -20.08 23.99
N VAL A 512 38.46 -19.75 24.12
CA VAL A 512 37.58 -19.47 22.96
C VAL A 512 38.16 -18.34 22.14
N LYS A 513 38.55 -17.21 22.77
CA LYS A 513 39.12 -16.07 22.05
C LYS A 513 40.40 -16.46 21.29
N LYS A 514 41.31 -17.18 21.95
CA LYS A 514 42.55 -17.67 21.35
C LYS A 514 42.29 -18.63 20.18
N LEU A 515 41.26 -19.48 20.30
CA LEU A 515 40.87 -20.40 19.24
C LEU A 515 40.25 -19.66 18.04
N LYS A 516 39.40 -18.65 18.29
CA LYS A 516 38.83 -17.78 17.24
C LYS A 516 39.94 -17.07 16.45
N GLU A 517 40.90 -16.46 17.14
CA GLU A 517 42.04 -15.76 16.49
C GLU A 517 42.87 -16.71 15.62
N ARG A 518 43.13 -17.94 16.09
CA ARG A 518 43.86 -18.94 15.31
C ARG A 518 43.09 -19.43 14.09
N ILE A 519 41.80 -19.72 14.25
CA ILE A 519 40.96 -20.14 13.12
C ILE A 519 40.90 -19.05 12.05
N LEU A 520 40.79 -17.78 12.44
CA LEU A 520 40.82 -16.65 11.51
C LEU A 520 42.17 -16.54 10.78
N ALA A 521 43.28 -16.70 11.50
CA ALA A 521 44.62 -16.71 10.89
C ALA A 521 44.79 -17.89 9.89
N ASP A 522 44.34 -19.09 10.27
CA ASP A 522 44.39 -20.28 9.40
C ASP A 522 43.56 -20.07 8.11
N ILE A 523 42.40 -19.42 8.22
CA ILE A 523 41.49 -19.10 7.09
C ILE A 523 42.12 -18.06 6.16
N GLU A 524 42.76 -17.03 6.72
CA GLU A 524 43.43 -15.96 5.97
C GLU A 524 44.67 -16.49 5.23
N GLU A 525 45.49 -17.32 5.89
CA GLU A 525 46.68 -17.93 5.29
C GLU A 525 46.36 -18.83 4.09
N HIS A 526 45.22 -19.53 4.14
CA HIS A 526 44.79 -20.46 3.09
C HIS A 526 43.84 -19.84 2.05
N GLU A 527 43.63 -18.51 2.10
CA GLU A 527 42.75 -17.73 1.21
C GLU A 527 41.32 -18.31 1.10
N ILE A 528 40.77 -18.77 2.24
CA ILE A 528 39.42 -19.36 2.28
C ILE A 528 38.38 -18.24 2.43
N GLN A 529 37.50 -18.12 1.44
CA GLN A 529 36.41 -17.15 1.46
C GLN A 529 35.23 -17.66 2.31
N ILE A 530 35.20 -17.30 3.59
CA ILE A 530 34.00 -17.51 4.42
C ILE A 530 32.92 -16.49 4.06
N TYR A 531 31.67 -16.78 4.43
CA TYR A 531 30.58 -15.83 4.22
C TYR A 531 30.88 -14.51 4.94
N GLN A 532 31.04 -13.45 4.15
CA GLN A 532 31.19 -12.08 4.63
C GLN A 532 29.83 -11.40 4.51
N PHE A 533 29.38 -10.83 5.62
CA PHE A 533 28.16 -10.03 5.64
C PHE A 533 28.32 -8.84 4.69
N PRO A 534 27.30 -8.52 3.87
CA PRO A 534 27.29 -7.32 3.05
C PRO A 534 27.59 -6.06 3.88
N ASP A 535 28.16 -5.03 3.24
CA ASP A 535 28.31 -3.73 3.88
C ASP A 535 26.94 -3.04 3.93
N CYS A 536 26.54 -2.53 5.10
CA CYS A 536 25.31 -1.77 5.28
C CYS A 536 25.33 -0.51 4.39
N ASP A 537 24.22 -0.22 3.73
CA ASP A 537 24.06 1.00 2.94
C ASP A 537 24.16 2.25 3.84
N SER A 538 24.62 3.37 3.28
CA SER A 538 24.82 4.62 4.02
C SER A 538 23.55 5.13 4.71
N ASP A 539 22.40 4.76 4.16
CA ASP A 539 21.08 5.31 4.50
C ASP A 539 20.37 4.50 5.60
N GLU A 540 20.98 3.40 6.08
CA GLU A 540 20.42 2.57 7.16
C GLU A 540 20.63 3.16 8.56
N ASP A 541 19.73 2.79 9.48
CA ASP A 541 19.73 3.25 10.87
C ASP A 541 21.03 2.91 11.61
N GLU A 542 21.52 3.83 12.44
CA GLU A 542 22.74 3.66 13.25
C GLU A 542 22.65 2.43 14.20
N GLU A 543 21.46 2.08 14.69
CA GLU A 543 21.25 0.89 15.51
C GLU A 543 21.46 -0.42 14.72
N PHE A 544 21.03 -0.46 13.45
CA PHE A 544 21.22 -1.63 12.59
C PHE A 544 22.70 -1.82 12.22
N LYS A 545 23.39 -0.72 11.89
CA LYS A 545 24.85 -0.71 11.65
C LYS A 545 25.63 -1.23 12.86
N GLN A 546 25.21 -0.88 14.06
CA GLN A 546 25.84 -1.38 15.29
C GLN A 546 25.60 -2.89 15.48
N GLN A 547 24.39 -3.38 15.22
CA GLN A 547 24.08 -4.81 15.30
C GLN A 547 24.86 -5.65 14.28
N ASP A 548 24.95 -5.19 13.03
CA ASP A 548 25.71 -5.88 11.98
C ASP A 548 27.20 -5.96 12.33
N LYS A 549 27.77 -4.87 12.85
CA LYS A 549 29.16 -4.84 13.33
C LYS A 549 29.42 -5.82 14.48
N GLU A 550 28.47 -5.94 15.40
CA GLU A 550 28.55 -6.92 16.50
C GLU A 550 28.45 -8.36 16.00
N LEU A 551 27.63 -8.64 14.98
CA LEU A 551 27.52 -9.95 14.36
C LEU A 551 28.80 -10.32 13.59
N LYS A 552 29.35 -9.38 12.80
CA LYS A 552 30.64 -9.52 12.10
C LYS A 552 31.77 -9.89 13.07
N ALA A 553 31.84 -9.25 14.24
CA ALA A 553 32.87 -9.51 15.24
C ALA A 553 32.75 -10.90 15.93
N CYS A 554 31.62 -11.59 15.78
CA CYS A 554 31.38 -12.87 16.45
C CYS A 554 31.83 -14.09 15.64
N ILE A 555 32.19 -13.93 14.35
CA ILE A 555 32.68 -15.03 13.51
C ILE A 555 34.11 -15.41 13.94
N PRO A 556 34.42 -16.71 14.13
CA PRO A 556 33.52 -17.88 14.10
C PRO A 556 32.65 -18.00 15.36
N PHE A 557 31.38 -18.41 15.19
CA PHE A 557 30.39 -18.45 16.29
C PHE A 557 30.69 -19.58 17.28
N ALA A 558 30.73 -19.27 18.59
CA ALA A 558 30.93 -20.28 19.63
C ALA A 558 29.59 -20.66 20.26
N VAL A 559 29.11 -21.88 20.00
CA VAL A 559 27.73 -22.28 20.37
C VAL A 559 27.68 -23.49 21.28
N VAL A 560 26.62 -23.49 22.11
CA VAL A 560 26.24 -24.61 22.97
C VAL A 560 24.80 -25.00 22.63
N GLY A 561 24.55 -26.29 22.37
CA GLY A 561 23.21 -26.82 22.12
C GLY A 561 22.69 -27.65 23.30
N SER A 562 21.43 -27.49 23.67
CA SER A 562 20.79 -28.32 24.72
C SER A 562 19.35 -28.67 24.38
N SER A 563 18.97 -29.93 24.59
CA SER A 563 17.58 -30.40 24.52
C SER A 563 16.85 -30.37 25.85
N THR A 564 17.56 -30.10 26.96
CA THR A 564 16.97 -30.05 28.30
C THR A 564 16.54 -28.64 28.66
N VAL A 565 15.32 -28.52 29.22
CA VAL A 565 14.77 -27.27 29.76
C VAL A 565 14.99 -27.28 31.26
N LEU A 566 15.61 -26.24 31.78
CA LEU A 566 15.89 -26.03 33.19
C LEU A 566 15.12 -24.79 33.68
N GLU A 567 14.69 -24.80 34.93
CA GLU A 567 14.05 -23.65 35.56
C GLU A 567 15.09 -22.89 36.39
N VAL A 568 15.48 -21.71 35.92
CA VAL A 568 16.47 -20.84 36.58
C VAL A 568 15.80 -19.50 36.87
N ALA A 569 15.81 -19.08 38.14
CA ALA A 569 15.21 -17.81 38.59
C ALA A 569 13.73 -17.61 38.13
N GLY A 570 12.93 -18.69 38.12
CA GLY A 570 11.51 -18.66 37.73
C GLY A 570 11.25 -18.57 36.22
N ARG A 571 12.29 -18.67 35.37
CA ARG A 571 12.16 -18.74 33.92
C ARG A 571 12.60 -20.10 33.41
N LYS A 572 11.81 -20.69 32.51
CA LYS A 572 12.16 -21.94 31.81
C LYS A 572 13.12 -21.60 30.67
N VAL A 573 14.38 -21.98 30.83
CA VAL A 573 15.45 -21.72 29.88
C VAL A 573 16.08 -23.03 29.41
N ARG A 574 16.49 -23.11 28.14
CA ARG A 574 17.24 -24.27 27.64
C ARG A 574 18.67 -24.17 28.14
N GLY A 575 19.15 -25.22 28.80
CA GLY A 575 20.46 -25.19 29.43
C GLY A 575 20.98 -26.57 29.79
N ARG A 576 22.25 -26.63 30.16
CA ARG A 576 22.92 -27.83 30.68
C ARG A 576 23.29 -27.60 32.13
N GLN A 577 23.06 -28.60 32.97
CA GLN A 577 23.46 -28.57 34.38
C GLN A 577 24.76 -29.34 34.56
N TYR A 578 25.79 -28.64 35.04
CA TYR A 578 27.06 -29.21 35.45
C TYR A 578 27.16 -29.23 36.98
N PRO A 579 28.04 -30.07 37.56
CA PRO A 579 28.27 -30.09 39.01
C PRO A 579 28.68 -28.74 39.61
N TRP A 580 29.30 -27.86 38.81
CA TRP A 580 29.79 -26.54 39.22
C TRP A 580 28.92 -25.36 38.75
N GLY A 581 27.81 -25.59 38.05
CA GLY A 581 26.92 -24.50 37.59
C GLY A 581 26.01 -24.87 36.44
N VAL A 582 25.13 -23.94 36.05
CA VAL A 582 24.20 -24.10 34.92
C VAL A 582 24.65 -23.24 33.75
N VAL A 583 24.74 -23.83 32.57
CA VAL A 583 25.03 -23.14 31.32
C VAL A 583 23.73 -22.94 30.56
N GLU A 584 23.29 -21.69 30.47
CA GLU A 584 22.15 -21.25 29.67
C GLU A 584 22.56 -21.09 28.19
N VAL A 585 21.79 -21.69 27.27
CA VAL A 585 22.07 -21.64 25.83
C VAL A 585 21.77 -20.28 25.24
N GLU A 586 20.72 -19.60 25.71
CA GLU A 586 20.27 -18.31 25.19
C GLU A 586 20.99 -17.11 25.83
N ASN A 587 21.92 -17.35 26.75
CA ASN A 587 22.64 -16.27 27.42
C ASN A 587 23.87 -15.82 26.59
N PRO A 588 23.92 -14.55 26.15
CA PRO A 588 24.99 -14.06 25.27
C PRO A 588 26.37 -14.05 25.94
N LYS A 589 26.45 -14.16 27.28
CA LYS A 589 27.73 -14.28 28.00
C LYS A 589 28.33 -15.68 27.91
N HIS A 590 27.51 -16.70 27.68
CA HIS A 590 27.92 -18.11 27.70
C HIS A 590 27.94 -18.74 26.31
N SER A 591 27.15 -18.21 25.36
CA SER A 591 26.97 -18.81 24.03
C SER A 591 26.58 -17.73 23.01
N ASP A 592 27.17 -17.79 21.82
CA ASP A 592 26.80 -16.96 20.67
C ASP A 592 25.53 -17.50 19.95
N PHE A 593 24.81 -18.44 20.54
CA PHE A 593 23.63 -19.09 19.94
C PHE A 593 22.54 -18.11 19.50
N VAL A 594 22.23 -17.10 20.32
CA VAL A 594 21.22 -16.10 19.97
C VAL A 594 21.65 -15.31 18.74
N LYS A 595 22.92 -14.94 18.65
CA LYS A 595 23.49 -14.21 17.51
C LYS A 595 23.44 -15.05 16.23
N LEU A 596 23.78 -16.34 16.32
CA LEU A 596 23.66 -17.28 15.20
C LEU A 596 22.20 -17.46 14.75
N ARG A 597 21.26 -17.55 15.70
CA ARG A 597 19.82 -17.65 15.40
C ARG A 597 19.31 -16.38 14.71
N THR A 598 19.66 -15.21 15.23
CA THR A 598 19.31 -13.92 14.62
C THR A 598 19.86 -13.81 13.21
N MET A 599 21.13 -14.17 13.00
CA MET A 599 21.78 -14.15 11.68
C MET A 599 21.06 -15.05 10.66
N LEU A 600 20.75 -16.30 11.04
CA LEU A 600 20.17 -17.29 10.11
C LEU A 600 18.67 -17.09 9.86
N ILE A 601 17.91 -16.62 10.86
CA ILE A 601 16.44 -16.58 10.79
C ILE A 601 15.92 -15.15 10.64
N SER A 602 16.51 -14.18 11.34
CA SER A 602 15.91 -12.86 11.51
C SER A 602 16.47 -11.80 10.57
N THR A 603 17.77 -11.86 10.22
CA THR A 603 18.42 -10.78 9.44
C THR A 603 18.89 -11.21 8.06
N HIS A 604 19.74 -12.25 7.91
CA HIS A 604 20.48 -12.50 6.66
C HIS A 604 20.00 -13.72 5.86
N MET A 605 18.79 -14.25 6.14
CA MET A 605 18.30 -15.41 5.38
C MET A 605 18.20 -15.11 3.89
N GLN A 606 17.66 -13.95 3.51
CA GLN A 606 17.49 -13.56 2.12
C GLN A 606 18.85 -13.28 1.46
N ASP A 607 19.74 -12.56 2.14
CA ASP A 607 21.09 -12.27 1.65
C ASP A 607 21.88 -13.55 1.31
N LEU A 608 21.79 -14.59 2.17
CA LEU A 608 22.41 -15.89 1.90
C LEU A 608 21.87 -16.53 0.62
N LYS A 609 20.57 -16.38 0.34
CA LYS A 609 19.96 -16.87 -0.90
C LYS A 609 20.41 -16.06 -2.11
N ASP A 610 20.49 -14.75 -1.98
CA ASP A 610 20.90 -13.85 -3.05
C ASP A 610 22.36 -14.09 -3.42
N VAL A 611 23.27 -14.23 -2.45
CA VAL A 611 24.68 -14.61 -2.70
C VAL A 611 24.77 -16.00 -3.37
N THR A 612 23.93 -16.96 -2.94
CA THR A 612 23.89 -18.29 -3.58
C THR A 612 23.48 -18.20 -5.04
N GLN A 613 22.54 -17.31 -5.36
CA GLN A 613 22.06 -17.09 -6.71
C GLN A 613 23.09 -16.33 -7.56
N ASP A 614 23.53 -15.16 -7.11
CA ASP A 614 24.30 -14.20 -7.90
C ASP A 614 25.78 -14.57 -8.02
N VAL A 615 26.32 -15.26 -7.00
CA VAL A 615 27.73 -15.66 -6.98
C VAL A 615 27.87 -17.14 -7.31
N HIS A 616 27.36 -18.03 -6.44
CA HIS A 616 27.67 -19.46 -6.58
C HIS A 616 26.98 -20.10 -7.80
N TYR A 617 25.68 -19.84 -7.97
CA TYR A 617 24.91 -20.42 -9.06
C TYR A 617 25.27 -19.79 -10.42
N GLU A 618 25.40 -18.46 -10.52
CA GLU A 618 25.81 -17.83 -11.77
C GLU A 618 27.23 -18.24 -12.21
N ASN A 619 28.18 -18.41 -11.27
CA ASN A 619 29.50 -18.96 -11.61
C ASN A 619 29.42 -20.39 -12.16
N PHE A 620 28.59 -21.25 -11.55
CA PHE A 620 28.37 -22.61 -12.04
C PHE A 620 27.67 -22.62 -13.40
N ARG A 621 26.64 -21.78 -13.57
CA ARG A 621 25.88 -21.61 -14.81
C ARG A 621 26.77 -21.12 -15.95
N ALA A 622 27.62 -20.12 -15.69
CA ALA A 622 28.60 -19.63 -16.67
C ALA A 622 29.57 -20.74 -17.12
N GLN A 623 30.04 -21.59 -16.20
CA GLN A 623 30.89 -22.73 -16.52
C GLN A 623 30.14 -23.78 -17.37
N CYS A 624 28.91 -24.13 -17.00
CA CYS A 624 28.09 -25.08 -17.76
C CYS A 624 27.76 -24.57 -19.17
N ILE A 625 27.37 -23.30 -19.33
CA ILE A 625 27.12 -22.68 -20.63
C ILE A 625 28.39 -22.69 -21.48
N SER A 626 29.54 -22.36 -20.90
CA SER A 626 30.83 -22.42 -21.60
C SER A 626 31.16 -23.84 -22.08
N GLN A 627 30.92 -24.87 -21.25
CA GLN A 627 31.14 -26.27 -21.62
C GLN A 627 30.19 -26.74 -22.73
N ILE A 628 28.90 -26.39 -22.65
CA ILE A 628 27.91 -26.70 -23.70
C ILE A 628 28.30 -26.02 -25.02
N SER A 629 28.71 -24.76 -24.96
CA SER A 629 29.21 -24.02 -26.13
C SER A 629 30.45 -24.71 -26.74
N GLN A 630 31.41 -25.12 -25.91
CA GLN A 630 32.60 -25.86 -26.36
C GLN A 630 32.26 -27.25 -26.94
N GLN A 631 31.29 -27.96 -26.37
CA GLN A 631 30.79 -29.23 -26.91
C GLN A 631 30.08 -29.03 -28.25
N ALA A 632 29.22 -28.03 -28.36
CA ALA A 632 28.55 -27.67 -29.62
C ALA A 632 29.57 -27.27 -30.71
N ILE A 633 30.63 -26.54 -30.35
CA ILE A 633 31.74 -26.20 -31.26
C ILE A 633 32.52 -27.46 -31.67
N ARG A 634 32.80 -28.38 -30.73
CA ARG A 634 33.49 -29.65 -31.02
C ARG A 634 32.63 -30.57 -31.90
N GLU A 635 31.34 -30.67 -31.66
CA GLU A 635 30.40 -31.43 -32.50
C GLU A 635 30.26 -30.81 -33.89
N ARG A 636 30.14 -29.49 -34.00
CA ARG A 636 30.22 -28.76 -35.29
C ARG A 636 31.54 -29.04 -36.01
N SER A 637 32.66 -29.15 -35.29
CA SER A 637 33.97 -29.46 -35.89
C SER A 637 34.13 -30.94 -36.31
N LYS A 638 33.44 -31.88 -35.63
CA LYS A 638 33.38 -33.29 -36.03
C LYS A 638 32.47 -33.49 -37.23
N LEU A 639 31.31 -32.83 -37.27
CA LEU A 639 30.41 -32.81 -38.43
C LEU A 639 31.09 -32.23 -39.68
N LYS A 640 32.01 -31.26 -39.52
CA LYS A 640 32.87 -30.74 -40.60
C LYS A 640 33.97 -31.69 -41.08
N ARG A 641 34.36 -32.72 -40.31
CA ARG A 641 35.39 -33.70 -40.72
C ARG A 641 34.80 -34.97 -41.35
N ASP A 642 33.57 -35.34 -41.03
CA ASP A 642 32.88 -36.51 -41.60
C ASP A 642 32.05 -36.21 -42.86
N SER A 643 31.99 -34.95 -43.31
CA SER A 643 31.40 -34.58 -44.58
C SER A 643 32.49 -34.35 -45.64
N GLY A 644 32.72 -35.38 -46.46
CA GLY A 644 33.37 -35.22 -47.76
C GLY A 644 32.61 -34.23 -48.67
N PRO A 645 33.21 -33.76 -49.77
CA PRO A 645 32.90 -32.49 -50.43
C PRO A 645 31.63 -32.57 -51.30
N HIS A 646 30.46 -32.81 -50.69
CA HIS A 646 29.19 -32.80 -51.43
C HIS A 646 27.95 -32.34 -50.65
N PHE A 647 28.11 -31.52 -49.60
CA PHE A 647 26.99 -30.81 -48.98
C PHE A 647 27.28 -29.32 -48.80
N GLU A 648 27.81 -28.67 -49.84
CA GLU A 648 27.67 -27.22 -50.01
C GLU A 648 26.30 -26.95 -50.62
N ASN A 649 25.29 -26.70 -49.77
CA ASN A 649 24.14 -25.81 -50.03
C ASN A 649 23.03 -26.04 -49.00
N SER A 650 23.27 -25.57 -47.78
CA SER A 650 22.22 -25.09 -46.87
C SER A 650 22.86 -24.44 -45.65
N ILE A 651 23.74 -23.45 -45.91
CA ILE A 651 24.06 -22.48 -44.86
C ILE A 651 22.84 -21.57 -44.79
N SER A 652 22.07 -21.69 -43.71
CA SER A 652 20.94 -20.79 -43.44
C SER A 652 21.45 -19.35 -43.42
N ASP A 653 20.74 -18.43 -44.06
CA ASP A 653 21.08 -17.00 -44.12
C ASP A 653 21.32 -16.39 -42.72
N THR A 654 20.72 -16.98 -41.68
CA THR A 654 20.95 -16.65 -40.27
C THR A 654 22.38 -16.91 -39.78
N ASP A 655 23.05 -17.98 -40.22
CA ASP A 655 24.44 -18.27 -39.81
C ASP A 655 25.44 -17.30 -40.47
N ARG A 656 25.13 -16.82 -41.68
CA ARG A 656 25.94 -15.82 -42.39
C ARG A 656 25.80 -14.44 -41.74
N LEU A 657 24.59 -14.11 -41.27
CA LEU A 657 24.30 -12.87 -40.55
C LEU A 657 24.95 -12.84 -39.15
N LEU A 658 24.95 -13.96 -38.43
CA LEU A 658 25.58 -14.06 -37.11
C LEU A 658 27.11 -13.89 -37.20
N LEU A 659 27.75 -14.49 -38.19
CA LEU A 659 29.19 -14.29 -38.44
C LEU A 659 29.55 -12.84 -38.79
N GLN A 660 28.70 -12.16 -39.57
CA GLN A 660 28.89 -10.73 -39.86
C GLN A 660 28.72 -9.84 -38.63
N LYS A 661 27.71 -10.12 -37.80
CA LYS A 661 27.46 -9.41 -36.54
C LYS A 661 28.59 -9.64 -35.52
N ASP A 662 29.10 -10.86 -35.41
CA ASP A 662 30.24 -11.18 -34.53
C ASP A 662 31.54 -10.49 -35.00
N GLU A 663 31.79 -10.40 -36.31
CA GLU A 663 32.91 -9.63 -36.85
C GLU A 663 32.75 -8.12 -36.62
N GLU A 664 31.53 -7.57 -36.72
CA GLU A 664 31.25 -6.17 -36.40
C GLU A 664 31.45 -5.86 -34.92
N ILE A 665 30.96 -6.71 -34.03
CA ILE A 665 31.14 -6.55 -32.57
C ILE A 665 32.63 -6.59 -32.22
N ARG A 666 33.38 -7.51 -32.82
CA ARG A 666 34.82 -7.63 -32.58
C ARG A 666 35.59 -6.40 -33.08
N ARG A 667 35.24 -5.85 -34.25
CA ARG A 667 35.79 -4.57 -34.74
C ARG A 667 35.41 -3.41 -33.83
N MET A 668 34.17 -3.35 -33.34
CA MET A 668 33.73 -2.31 -32.40
C MET A 668 34.49 -2.39 -31.07
N GLN A 669 34.74 -3.59 -30.55
CA GLN A 669 35.52 -3.79 -29.33
C GLN A 669 36.99 -3.36 -29.51
N ASP A 670 37.62 -3.67 -30.64
CA ASP A 670 38.99 -3.22 -30.94
C ASP A 670 39.06 -1.69 -31.10
N ILE A 671 38.05 -1.06 -31.72
CA ILE A 671 37.96 0.40 -31.85
C ILE A 671 37.77 1.06 -30.48
N LEU A 672 36.91 0.51 -29.61
CA LEU A 672 36.69 1.01 -28.25
C LEU A 672 37.95 0.88 -27.38
N ALA A 673 38.68 -0.22 -27.50
CA ALA A 673 39.96 -0.41 -26.80
C ALA A 673 40.99 0.64 -27.25
N GLN A 674 41.12 0.87 -28.56
CA GLN A 674 42.00 1.93 -29.09
C GLN A 674 41.57 3.34 -28.66
N MET A 675 40.26 3.60 -28.54
CA MET A 675 39.74 4.89 -28.05
C MET A 675 40.06 5.09 -26.57
N GLN A 676 39.94 4.05 -25.75
CA GLN A 676 40.29 4.08 -24.33
C GLN A 676 41.81 4.26 -24.10
N GLU A 677 42.65 3.65 -24.92
CA GLU A 677 44.11 3.86 -24.88
C GLU A 677 44.50 5.29 -25.28
N LYS A 678 43.85 5.86 -26.31
CA LYS A 678 44.08 7.26 -26.71
C LYS A 678 43.63 8.26 -25.64
N LEU A 679 42.53 7.99 -24.93
CA LEU A 679 42.06 8.80 -23.79
C LEU A 679 43.03 8.73 -22.60
N LYS A 680 43.62 7.57 -22.33
CA LYS A 680 44.67 7.44 -21.30
C LYS A 680 45.97 8.15 -21.69
N ALA A 681 46.34 8.13 -22.96
CA ALA A 681 47.55 8.80 -23.47
C ALA A 681 47.43 10.34 -23.51
N THR A 682 46.23 10.89 -23.71
CA THR A 682 46.00 12.35 -23.72
C THR A 682 45.83 12.95 -22.32
N GLY A 683 45.55 12.15 -21.30
CA GLY A 683 45.43 12.60 -19.91
C GLY A 683 46.76 12.84 -19.16
N GLN A 684 47.92 12.54 -19.77
CA GLN A 684 49.23 12.60 -19.09
C GLN A 684 50.18 13.71 -19.57
N VAL A 685 49.77 14.58 -20.51
CA VAL A 685 50.63 15.67 -21.01
C VAL A 685 49.91 17.01 -20.93
N GLY A 686 49.99 17.67 -19.77
CA GLY A 686 49.38 18.99 -19.57
C GLY A 686 49.52 19.53 -18.15
N GLY A 687 50.74 19.59 -17.61
CA GLY A 687 51.01 20.20 -16.30
C GLY A 687 52.22 21.13 -16.35
N GLY A 688 51.99 22.44 -16.28
CA GLY A 688 53.07 23.40 -16.02
C GLY A 688 52.73 24.86 -16.33
N VAL A 689 52.68 25.65 -15.25
CA VAL A 689 52.86 27.12 -15.11
C VAL A 689 51.58 27.90 -14.80
N GLY A 690 51.55 28.46 -13.59
CA GLY A 690 50.40 29.12 -12.98
C GLY A 690 50.44 30.65 -12.92
N LEU A 691 49.43 31.23 -12.26
CA LEU A 691 49.51 32.51 -11.55
C LEU A 691 48.29 32.68 -10.62
N ARG A 692 48.59 33.26 -9.45
CA ARG A 692 47.73 33.48 -8.28
C ARG A 692 46.55 34.42 -8.52
N GLY A 693 45.42 34.16 -7.85
CA GLY A 693 44.39 35.15 -7.56
C GLY A 693 43.35 34.61 -6.56
N ARG A 694 43.25 35.26 -5.39
CA ARG A 694 42.33 34.95 -4.27
C ARG A 694 40.85 35.04 -4.67
N VAL A 695 40.00 34.23 -4.06
CA VAL A 695 38.91 34.56 -3.10
C VAL A 695 38.07 33.30 -2.91
N GLY A 696 37.76 32.96 -1.66
CA GLY A 696 37.11 31.70 -1.28
C GLY A 696 35.58 31.72 -1.28
N SER A 697 35.07 30.49 -1.16
CA SER A 697 33.78 30.09 -0.59
C SER A 697 32.52 30.59 -1.29
N LEU A 698 32.00 29.75 -2.21
CA LEU A 698 30.57 29.51 -2.38
C LEU A 698 30.39 28.03 -2.74
N GLY A 699 29.51 27.35 -2.00
CA GLY A 699 29.27 25.91 -2.08
C GLY A 699 28.58 25.49 -3.37
N ASN A 700 28.90 24.26 -3.78
CA ASN A 700 28.32 23.56 -4.92
C ASN A 700 26.88 23.15 -4.60
N ASP A 701 25.92 23.79 -5.25
CA ASP A 701 24.65 23.20 -5.66
C ASP A 701 24.64 23.27 -7.18
N LEU A 702 24.52 22.12 -7.85
CA LEU A 702 23.80 21.88 -9.11
C LEU A 702 24.16 20.49 -9.69
N ASP A 703 23.16 19.61 -9.62
CA ASP A 703 22.75 18.63 -10.61
C ASP A 703 23.65 17.42 -10.94
N SER A 704 23.51 16.38 -10.11
CA SER A 704 23.75 14.97 -10.43
C SER A 704 22.59 14.32 -11.23
N ALA A 705 21.87 15.09 -12.06
CA ALA A 705 20.72 14.61 -12.85
C ALA A 705 21.06 14.19 -14.30
N ASP A 706 22.29 14.42 -14.78
CA ASP A 706 22.65 14.22 -16.20
C ASP A 706 23.57 13.01 -16.50
N VAL A 707 23.87 12.18 -15.50
CA VAL A 707 24.70 10.96 -15.71
C VAL A 707 23.86 9.69 -15.89
N GLU A 708 22.61 9.66 -15.43
CA GLU A 708 21.73 8.47 -15.57
C GLU A 708 20.93 8.41 -16.88
N LYS A 709 20.77 9.53 -17.60
CA LYS A 709 20.02 9.54 -18.88
C LYS A 709 20.77 8.98 -20.10
N LYS A 710 22.04 8.61 -19.98
CA LYS A 710 22.85 8.08 -21.10
C LYS A 710 23.11 6.57 -21.06
N ARG A 711 22.59 5.84 -20.07
CA ARG A 711 22.76 4.37 -19.98
C ARG A 711 21.57 3.55 -20.49
N ASN A 712 20.38 4.13 -20.62
CA ASN A 712 19.15 3.40 -20.99
C ASN A 712 18.67 3.59 -22.45
N SER A 713 19.54 3.97 -23.38
CA SER A 713 19.18 4.12 -24.81
C SER A 713 19.87 3.13 -25.75
N ILE A 714 20.28 1.96 -25.24
CA ILE A 714 20.84 0.87 -26.06
C ILE A 714 20.25 -0.44 -25.56
N ILE A 715 19.01 -0.74 -25.95
CA ILE A 715 18.41 -2.07 -26.20
C ILE A 715 17.03 -1.74 -26.79
N ASP A 716 16.98 -1.59 -28.11
CA ASP A 716 15.79 -1.75 -28.95
C ASP A 716 16.24 -1.65 -30.42
N VAL A 717 16.79 -2.76 -30.93
CA VAL A 717 16.79 -3.16 -32.36
C VAL A 717 16.71 -4.69 -32.42
#